data_AF-G6YPA8-F1
#
_entry.id   AF-G6YPA8-F1
#
_cell.length_a   1.000
_cell.length_b   1.000
_cell.length_c   1.000
_cell.angle_alpha   90.00
_cell.angle_beta   90.00
_cell.angle_gamma   90.00
#
_symmetry.space_group_name_H-M   'P 1'
#
loop_
_entity.id
_entity.type
_entity.pdbx_description
1 polymer ?
#
loop_
_entity_poly.entity_id
_entity_poly.type
_entity_poly.pdbx_seq_one_letter_code
_entity_poly.pdbx_strand_id
1 'polypeptide(L)'
;MFKKTLISLAVASSVGLTGCFDSGETGANANPDYQIEDTTIDRSIVRPIYNPNPIAEEPAFPINADLILLLGATQSANYDFTGLSTGNTPADDAVNDLSGFSTSGAFTLKFDGELNPATVMANATVFLLPLNVGPALASAPEALPNTNPSSIVASDPFGADLEGEEVLTQPNFRADVVSVDGGVNNAVRVVPLEPLTDGQKYLVVVTDDVQGANGKPIERSVQDVALADGVLGNPALGNVKTILQTADQLANGFLAQMQTGSESALAYTFTTNSDTDVLRAMMAPAAFGPALGQKVGFTAALKAVRDNYPTQNFSQLTTTLGELQVLAAGLQGGSVDPSTLTAQQLDAIAALGASQQIANPTAIGNAIGQEVGDTLHLPVPRPSFFFPKTEAADLTTIQGLDASNSIAQAAAQVQVHQGAITLPYFQSLPGETGAGIVNGSWSGSTSLEEDLNESLSPGDPVFSFLRDIDGTLNVNGYFPFPQKNADTTVPVVIFNPSTDSRPATCVDATKPNGVTIFQHGITVDRSVAMLPAILLAQSSCQAVVAIDQPLHGLAGADAGAVPGPGTVPGLSALDETTLTAAVNQLLQAPGVAGSPLEAQLNALINADYIGERHFGYTANESLQPVAADLANISSGSLFINPLNMMNSRDNLRQGVVDLLNVAASIQTMDIDGNPGTQGDLAGVPVNFIGHSLGGISGTVFASLANDTALNTALNQTYDAAPALAPFDFPTLNSVVLHNTGGQVTRLIENSPSISGRVLGGLASAGVTQGTSDFESFFYVFQSISDAGDPVNFAKGLGNSTSNLLVTEVVGDTTVPNEANVNPLSPAFSAPLAGTEPLMALLDLGASGTLLSDGSEGLGIIDTDTPTGGAMPVASFFAGTNPCSDANHGTFVAPIAPEEACPGGAADTSVAFSAMVTQTAQALSAQPIPGSSVPAVGASLGSSATLENALDQDEQQAP
;
A
#
# COMPACT_ATOMS: atom_id res chain seq x y z
N MET A 1 9.34 29.90 -14.97
CA MET A 1 8.15 30.74 -15.23
C MET A 1 7.20 30.68 -14.01
N PHE A 2 7.75 30.82 -12.79
CA PHE A 2 7.04 30.76 -11.50
C PHE A 2 6.28 32.07 -11.20
N LYS A 3 5.44 32.53 -12.13
CA LYS A 3 4.83 33.86 -12.01
C LYS A 3 3.79 33.91 -10.88
N LYS A 4 4.19 34.53 -9.77
CA LYS A 4 3.37 35.34 -8.82
C LYS A 4 2.32 34.64 -7.93
N THR A 5 2.23 33.31 -7.86
CA THR A 5 1.07 32.66 -7.21
C THR A 5 1.27 32.15 -5.77
N LEU A 6 2.46 32.26 -5.18
CA LEU A 6 2.70 31.78 -3.81
C LEU A 6 3.55 32.80 -3.07
N ILE A 7 2.94 33.74 -2.34
CA ILE A 7 3.63 34.52 -1.29
C ILE A 7 2.73 34.71 -0.05
N SER A 8 3.31 34.27 1.08
CA SER A 8 3.07 34.58 2.50
C SER A 8 1.66 34.43 3.08
N LEU A 9 1.27 33.19 3.40
CA LEU A 9 0.43 32.91 4.57
C LEU A 9 1.35 32.87 5.81
N ALA A 10 1.80 34.03 6.27
CA ALA A 10 2.56 34.15 7.51
C ALA A 10 1.61 34.19 8.72
N VAL A 11 0.82 33.14 8.89
CA VAL A 11 0.09 32.83 10.12
C VAL A 11 0.10 31.30 10.21
N ALA A 12 0.69 30.75 11.27
CA ALA A 12 0.59 29.34 11.60
C ALA A 12 -0.90 29.02 11.79
N SER A 13 -1.52 28.45 10.77
CA SER A 13 -2.94 28.12 10.79
C SER A 13 -3.10 26.75 10.18
N SER A 14 -3.06 25.81 11.10
CA SER A 14 -3.15 24.39 10.92
C SER A 14 -4.59 23.95 11.10
N VAL A 15 -4.98 22.93 10.35
CA VAL A 15 -6.20 22.18 10.65
C VAL A 15 -5.80 21.17 11.69
N GLY A 16 -6.15 21.38 12.95
CA GLY A 16 -6.22 20.24 13.87
C GLY A 16 -7.44 19.43 13.48
N LEU A 17 -7.32 18.11 13.34
CA LEU A 17 -8.48 17.22 13.26
C LEU A 17 -9.16 17.17 14.64
N THR A 18 -9.82 18.29 15.01
CA THR A 18 -10.60 18.40 16.25
C THR A 18 -11.76 17.42 16.14
N GLY A 19 -11.65 16.26 16.81
CA GLY A 19 -12.66 15.20 16.77
C GLY A 19 -12.10 13.79 16.59
N CYS A 20 -10.89 13.62 16.04
CA CYS A 20 -10.35 12.28 15.85
C CYS A 20 -9.91 11.62 17.17
N PHE A 21 -9.47 12.35 18.20
CA PHE A 21 -9.13 11.76 19.52
C PHE A 21 -9.24 12.80 20.63
N ASP A 22 -10.32 13.58 20.67
CA ASP A 22 -10.44 14.60 21.70
C ASP A 22 -10.66 13.92 23.06
N SER A 23 -9.60 13.84 23.87
CA SER A 23 -9.72 13.44 25.27
C SER A 23 -10.72 14.41 25.88
N GLY A 24 -11.88 13.92 26.35
CA GLY A 24 -13.03 14.72 26.79
C GLY A 24 -12.81 15.65 27.99
N GLU A 25 -11.69 16.37 28.06
CA GLU A 25 -11.33 17.38 29.04
C GLU A 25 -11.07 18.74 28.36
N THR A 26 -12.12 19.37 27.85
CA THR A 26 -12.17 20.84 27.73
C THR A 26 -13.44 21.40 28.38
N GLY A 27 -13.78 20.86 29.55
CA GLY A 27 -14.73 21.47 30.48
C GLY A 27 -14.05 22.48 31.42
N ALA A 28 -13.49 23.58 30.91
CA ALA A 28 -13.05 24.67 31.78
C ALA A 28 -13.18 26.05 31.12
N ASN A 29 -14.29 26.72 31.43
CA ASN A 29 -14.69 28.09 31.06
C ASN A 29 -15.17 28.28 29.62
N ALA A 30 -16.31 27.67 29.28
CA ALA A 30 -17.16 28.22 28.23
C ALA A 30 -17.53 29.66 28.61
N ASN A 31 -16.96 30.63 27.88
CA ASN A 31 -17.51 31.99 27.86
C ASN A 31 -19.00 31.91 27.49
N PRO A 32 -19.85 32.85 27.93
CA PRO A 32 -21.23 32.89 27.48
C PRO A 32 -21.26 32.94 25.95
N ASP A 33 -21.77 31.87 25.35
CA ASP A 33 -22.06 31.77 23.92
C ASP A 33 -23.18 32.76 23.61
N TYR A 34 -22.80 33.92 23.07
CA TYR A 34 -23.78 34.88 22.57
C TYR A 34 -24.27 34.36 21.23
N GLN A 35 -25.39 33.64 21.26
CA GLN A 35 -26.15 33.30 20.05
C GLN A 35 -26.74 34.58 19.43
N ILE A 36 -25.90 35.31 18.70
CA ILE A 36 -26.37 36.34 17.79
C ILE A 36 -26.90 35.59 16.57
N GLU A 37 -28.22 35.43 16.49
CA GLU A 37 -28.86 34.96 15.26
C GLU A 37 -28.64 36.00 14.17
N ASP A 38 -27.76 35.69 13.22
CA ASP A 38 -27.64 36.48 12.00
C ASP A 38 -28.91 36.32 11.17
N THR A 39 -29.80 37.32 11.26
CA THR A 39 -31.06 37.38 10.52
C THR A 39 -30.88 37.64 9.01
N THR A 40 -29.65 37.84 8.53
CA THR A 40 -29.36 38.08 7.10
C THR A 40 -29.14 36.81 6.29
N ILE A 41 -28.96 35.67 6.96
CA ILE A 41 -28.74 34.36 6.33
C ILE A 41 -30.07 33.59 6.28
N ASP A 42 -30.50 33.15 5.10
CA ASP A 42 -31.66 32.24 4.97
C ASP A 42 -31.26 30.83 5.45
N ARG A 43 -31.60 30.52 6.70
CA ARG A 43 -31.37 29.21 7.34
C ARG A 43 -32.28 28.09 6.82
N SER A 44 -33.21 28.40 5.93
CA SER A 44 -33.99 27.36 5.25
C SER A 44 -33.31 26.82 3.99
N ILE A 45 -32.17 27.37 3.59
CA ILE A 45 -31.36 26.86 2.49
C ILE A 45 -30.25 25.98 3.08
N VAL A 46 -30.15 24.74 2.58
CA VAL A 46 -29.09 23.81 2.96
C VAL A 46 -27.80 24.20 2.24
N ARG A 47 -26.68 24.19 2.95
CA ARG A 47 -25.36 24.57 2.43
C ARG A 47 -24.30 23.54 2.82
N PRO A 48 -23.24 23.38 2.02
CA PRO A 48 -22.10 22.57 2.44
C PRO A 48 -21.43 23.23 3.65
N ILE A 49 -21.00 22.41 4.60
CA ILE A 49 -20.17 22.85 5.73
C ILE A 49 -18.76 23.08 5.18
N TYR A 50 -18.48 24.32 4.80
CA TYR A 50 -17.23 24.70 4.15
C TYR A 50 -16.79 26.10 4.59
N ASN A 51 -15.82 26.17 5.50
CA ASN A 51 -15.06 27.35 5.86
C ASN A 51 -13.60 27.20 5.39
N PRO A 52 -13.26 27.65 4.17
CA PRO A 52 -11.93 27.49 3.58
C PRO A 52 -10.87 28.44 4.15
N ASN A 53 -11.19 29.24 5.16
CA ASN A 53 -10.25 30.14 5.79
C ASN A 53 -9.37 29.37 6.78
N PRO A 54 -8.09 29.07 6.46
CA PRO A 54 -7.25 28.25 7.34
C PRO A 54 -6.95 28.94 8.68
N ILE A 55 -7.03 30.28 8.76
CA ILE A 55 -6.82 31.08 9.98
C ILE A 55 -8.10 31.33 10.78
N ALA A 56 -9.23 30.72 10.41
CA ALA A 56 -10.45 30.81 11.20
C ALA A 56 -10.30 30.08 12.54
N GLU A 57 -11.16 30.42 13.50
CA GLU A 57 -11.24 29.68 14.78
C GLU A 57 -11.68 28.22 14.56
N GLU A 58 -12.61 28.01 13.63
CA GLU A 58 -13.08 26.69 13.20
C GLU A 58 -13.00 26.59 11.66
N PRO A 59 -11.83 26.28 11.09
CA PRO A 59 -11.72 25.94 9.67
C PRO A 59 -12.50 24.65 9.39
N ALA A 60 -13.17 24.60 8.24
CA ALA A 60 -13.96 23.43 7.86
C ALA A 60 -13.84 23.20 6.36
N PHE A 61 -13.13 22.17 5.94
CA PHE A 61 -13.08 21.79 4.54
C PHE A 61 -12.79 20.30 4.42
N PRO A 62 -13.06 19.70 3.24
CA PRO A 62 -12.83 18.28 3.05
C PRO A 62 -11.39 17.90 3.38
N ILE A 63 -11.22 16.78 4.09
CA ILE A 63 -9.90 16.27 4.52
C ILE A 63 -8.99 15.93 3.33
N ASN A 64 -9.55 15.80 2.13
CA ASN A 64 -8.83 15.61 0.89
C ASN A 64 -8.51 16.90 0.14
N ALA A 65 -8.75 18.10 0.67
CA ALA A 65 -8.47 19.32 -0.09
C ALA A 65 -6.96 19.53 -0.29
N ASP A 66 -6.54 19.86 -1.53
CA ASP A 66 -5.14 20.23 -1.87
C ASP A 66 -4.59 21.36 -0.99
N LEU A 67 -5.48 22.19 -0.43
CA LEU A 67 -5.09 23.23 0.51
C LEU A 67 -4.21 22.67 1.63
N ILE A 68 -4.53 21.49 2.17
CA ILE A 68 -3.77 20.82 3.24
C ILE A 68 -2.33 20.57 2.80
N LEU A 69 -2.13 20.10 1.57
CA LEU A 69 -0.83 19.83 0.93
C LEU A 69 -0.10 21.10 0.46
N LEU A 70 -0.61 22.30 0.77
CA LEU A 70 0.03 23.56 0.38
C LEU A 70 0.32 24.47 1.58
N LEU A 71 -0.31 24.22 2.74
CA LEU A 71 -0.15 25.06 3.93
C LEU A 71 1.30 25.07 4.45
N GLY A 72 2.05 23.96 4.30
CA GLY A 72 3.43 23.85 4.77
C GLY A 72 4.45 24.66 3.95
N ALA A 73 4.13 24.99 2.69
CA ALA A 73 5.04 25.72 1.78
C ALA A 73 5.45 27.11 2.29
N THR A 74 4.67 27.69 3.22
CA THR A 74 4.96 29.00 3.82
C THR A 74 5.55 28.92 5.23
N GLN A 75 5.65 27.72 5.82
CA GLN A 75 6.11 27.50 7.20
C GLN A 75 7.60 27.17 7.30
N SER A 76 8.16 26.50 6.29
CA SER A 76 9.56 26.05 6.29
C SER A 76 10.31 26.44 5.01
N ALA A 77 11.63 26.50 5.08
CA ALA A 77 12.52 26.61 3.92
C ALA A 77 12.66 25.29 3.13
N ASN A 78 12.35 24.18 3.79
CA ASN A 78 12.35 22.82 3.26
C ASN A 78 10.92 22.31 3.38
N TYR A 79 10.26 22.12 2.25
CA TYR A 79 8.89 21.66 2.20
C TYR A 79 8.80 20.54 1.18
N ASP A 80 8.44 19.34 1.62
CA ASP A 80 8.38 18.12 0.82
C ASP A 80 6.99 17.84 0.22
N PHE A 81 6.05 18.79 0.40
CA PHE A 81 4.68 18.71 -0.11
C PHE A 81 3.80 17.68 0.58
N THR A 82 4.15 17.29 1.82
CA THR A 82 3.19 16.60 2.67
C THR A 82 2.17 17.55 3.28
N GLY A 83 1.11 16.98 3.87
CA GLY A 83 0.07 17.75 4.54
C GLY A 83 0.58 18.50 5.77
N LEU A 84 -0.26 19.38 6.31
CA LEU A 84 0.04 20.10 7.55
C LEU A 84 -1.13 20.03 8.53
N SER A 85 -0.90 19.37 9.65
CA SER A 85 -1.69 19.41 10.87
C SER A 85 -0.81 19.78 12.08
N THR A 86 -1.40 20.46 13.06
CA THR A 86 -0.77 20.69 14.38
C THR A 86 -1.51 19.98 15.50
N GLY A 87 -2.47 19.13 15.19
CA GLY A 87 -3.01 18.23 16.19
C GLY A 87 -1.94 17.23 16.63
N ASN A 88 -2.28 16.41 17.61
CA ASN A 88 -1.39 15.42 18.21
C ASN A 88 -2.00 14.02 18.21
N THR A 89 -2.94 13.79 17.29
CA THR A 89 -3.61 12.51 17.13
C THR A 89 -2.92 11.67 16.05
N PRO A 90 -3.10 10.33 16.03
CA PRO A 90 -2.58 9.48 14.96
C PRO A 90 -2.97 9.91 13.55
N ALA A 91 -4.15 10.53 13.38
CA ALA A 91 -4.60 11.04 12.09
C ALA A 91 -3.90 12.36 11.72
N ASP A 92 -3.56 13.20 12.71
CA ASP A 92 -2.77 14.41 12.48
C ASP A 92 -1.33 14.06 12.06
N ASP A 93 -0.72 13.08 12.74
CA ASP A 93 0.59 12.56 12.38
C ASP A 93 0.57 11.99 10.95
N ALA A 94 -0.45 11.18 10.61
CA ALA A 94 -0.62 10.67 9.26
C ALA A 94 -0.80 11.78 8.21
N VAL A 95 -1.55 12.84 8.50
CA VAL A 95 -1.71 13.99 7.58
C VAL A 95 -0.36 14.66 7.29
N ASN A 96 0.52 14.78 8.28
CA ASN A 96 1.86 15.35 8.10
C ASN A 96 2.78 14.49 7.19
N ASP A 97 2.40 13.24 6.91
CA ASP A 97 3.12 12.34 6.02
C ASP A 97 2.44 12.12 4.66
N LEU A 98 1.25 12.69 4.43
CA LEU A 98 0.49 12.51 3.19
C LEU A 98 1.08 13.30 2.02
N SER A 99 1.60 12.63 1.00
CA SER A 99 2.08 13.22 -0.27
C SER A 99 0.94 13.58 -1.26
N GLY A 100 -0.27 13.14 -0.93
CA GLY A 100 -1.47 13.13 -1.76
C GLY A 100 -2.56 12.35 -1.02
N PHE A 101 -3.72 12.22 -1.64
CA PHE A 101 -4.87 11.56 -1.03
C PHE A 101 -5.19 10.21 -1.67
N SER A 102 -6.08 9.46 -1.03
CA SER A 102 -6.36 8.10 -1.47
C SER A 102 -6.86 8.00 -2.91
N THR A 103 -6.41 6.96 -3.61
CA THR A 103 -6.93 6.55 -4.92
C THR A 103 -8.20 5.72 -4.79
N SER A 104 -8.39 5.03 -3.67
CA SER A 104 -9.47 4.06 -3.46
C SER A 104 -10.47 4.48 -2.37
N GLY A 105 -10.12 5.44 -1.52
CA GLY A 105 -10.90 5.85 -0.36
C GLY A 105 -12.14 6.67 -0.73
N ALA A 106 -13.26 6.36 -0.07
CA ALA A 106 -14.46 7.18 -0.12
C ALA A 106 -14.35 8.38 0.84
N PHE A 107 -14.72 9.58 0.39
CA PHE A 107 -14.72 10.79 1.22
C PHE A 107 -16.13 11.38 1.37
N THR A 108 -16.37 12.02 2.51
CA THR A 108 -17.69 12.51 2.91
C THR A 108 -17.73 14.04 3.01
N LEU A 109 -18.72 14.64 2.35
CA LEU A 109 -18.97 16.09 2.30
C LEU A 109 -20.22 16.42 3.12
N LYS A 110 -20.06 17.16 4.21
CA LYS A 110 -21.17 17.48 5.14
C LYS A 110 -21.96 18.70 4.70
N PHE A 111 -23.23 18.71 5.07
CA PHE A 111 -24.17 19.81 4.86
C PHE A 111 -24.84 20.20 6.19
N ASP A 112 -25.24 21.47 6.30
CA ASP A 112 -25.87 22.03 7.51
C ASP A 112 -27.37 21.68 7.66
N GLY A 113 -27.89 20.82 6.79
CA GLY A 113 -29.27 20.35 6.80
C GLY A 113 -29.49 19.07 5.99
N GLU A 114 -30.73 18.58 6.00
CA GLU A 114 -31.14 17.35 5.31
C GLU A 114 -31.23 17.58 3.79
N LEU A 115 -30.55 16.72 3.02
CA LEU A 115 -30.59 16.70 1.55
C LEU A 115 -31.77 15.86 1.05
N ASN A 116 -32.20 16.13 -0.19
CA ASN A 116 -33.09 15.25 -0.94
C ASN A 116 -32.25 14.22 -1.71
N PRO A 117 -32.25 12.92 -1.32
CA PRO A 117 -31.41 11.91 -1.96
C PRO A 117 -31.62 11.76 -3.46
N ALA A 118 -32.84 11.99 -3.95
CA ALA A 118 -33.17 11.88 -5.38
C ALA A 118 -32.49 12.96 -6.25
N THR A 119 -31.84 13.95 -5.66
CA THR A 119 -31.15 15.04 -6.38
C THR A 119 -29.63 14.92 -6.33
N VAL A 120 -29.09 13.96 -5.59
CA VAL A 120 -27.65 13.69 -5.52
C VAL A 120 -27.33 12.57 -6.50
N MET A 121 -26.68 12.91 -7.61
CA MET A 121 -26.44 12.00 -8.72
C MET A 121 -25.02 12.21 -9.26
N ALA A 122 -24.23 11.13 -9.29
CA ALA A 122 -22.93 11.12 -9.94
C ALA A 122 -23.07 11.50 -11.42
N ASN A 123 -22.12 12.28 -11.94
CA ASN A 123 -22.08 12.76 -13.32
C ASN A 123 -23.27 13.61 -13.77
N ALA A 124 -24.09 14.11 -12.83
CA ALA A 124 -25.21 15.00 -13.11
C ALA A 124 -25.27 16.20 -12.16
N THR A 125 -25.21 15.96 -10.85
CA THR A 125 -25.21 17.02 -9.83
C THR A 125 -23.98 16.97 -8.92
N VAL A 126 -23.26 15.84 -8.94
CA VAL A 126 -21.94 15.65 -8.31
C VAL A 126 -20.97 15.17 -9.37
N PHE A 127 -19.83 15.85 -9.52
CA PHE A 127 -18.81 15.53 -10.52
C PHE A 127 -17.43 15.36 -9.88
N LEU A 128 -16.65 14.44 -10.44
CA LEU A 128 -15.25 14.22 -10.14
C LEU A 128 -14.44 14.34 -11.44
N LEU A 129 -13.88 15.52 -11.70
CA LEU A 129 -13.32 15.84 -13.01
C LEU A 129 -11.78 15.77 -12.98
N PRO A 130 -11.14 14.91 -13.78
CA PRO A 130 -9.68 14.91 -13.90
C PRO A 130 -9.21 16.24 -14.50
N LEU A 131 -8.16 16.83 -13.91
CA LEU A 131 -7.56 18.08 -14.37
C LEU A 131 -6.20 17.84 -15.02
N ASN A 132 -5.98 18.46 -16.17
CA ASN A 132 -4.69 18.50 -16.82
C ASN A 132 -3.76 19.50 -16.10
N VAL A 133 -2.62 18.99 -15.64
CA VAL A 133 -1.62 19.76 -14.90
C VAL A 133 -0.29 19.72 -15.64
N GLY A 134 0.28 20.88 -15.91
CA GLY A 134 1.64 21.00 -16.40
C GLY A 134 2.65 20.75 -15.28
N PRO A 135 3.92 20.50 -15.61
CA PRO A 135 4.96 20.35 -14.59
C PRO A 135 5.13 21.65 -13.80
N ALA A 136 5.26 21.54 -12.48
CA ALA A 136 5.59 22.68 -11.62
C ALA A 136 6.88 23.38 -12.07
N LEU A 137 7.83 22.62 -12.63
CA LEU A 137 9.06 23.13 -13.23
C LEU A 137 9.34 22.51 -14.60
N ALA A 138 9.14 23.29 -15.67
CA ALA A 138 9.35 22.82 -17.05
C ALA A 138 10.78 22.31 -17.35
N SER A 139 11.81 22.81 -16.64
CA SER A 139 13.19 22.36 -16.84
C SER A 139 13.53 21.05 -16.10
N ALA A 140 12.69 20.65 -15.15
CA ALA A 140 12.84 19.42 -14.36
C ALA A 140 11.44 18.94 -13.95
N PRO A 141 10.68 18.36 -14.91
CA PRO A 141 9.27 18.03 -14.72
C PRO A 141 8.95 17.13 -13.53
N GLU A 142 9.89 16.28 -13.11
CA GLU A 142 9.74 15.27 -12.05
C GLU A 142 10.41 15.69 -10.74
N ALA A 143 11.02 16.89 -10.69
CA ALA A 143 11.66 17.40 -9.49
C ALA A 143 10.65 17.71 -8.38
N LEU A 144 9.46 18.17 -8.76
CA LEU A 144 8.42 18.65 -7.85
C LEU A 144 7.07 18.02 -8.22
N PRO A 145 6.19 17.82 -7.23
CA PRO A 145 4.88 17.26 -7.47
C PRO A 145 3.91 18.25 -8.10
N ASN A 146 2.84 17.71 -8.69
CA ASN A 146 1.78 18.50 -9.35
C ASN A 146 0.62 18.90 -8.41
N THR A 147 0.88 18.99 -7.10
CA THR A 147 -0.14 19.36 -6.10
C THR A 147 -0.60 20.82 -6.22
N ASN A 148 0.20 21.71 -6.80
CA ASN A 148 -0.12 23.13 -6.90
C ASN A 148 -1.19 23.44 -7.98
N PRO A 149 -2.36 24.01 -7.63
CA PRO A 149 -3.41 24.38 -8.60
C PRO A 149 -2.98 25.38 -9.67
N SER A 150 -1.93 26.17 -9.43
CA SER A 150 -1.40 27.08 -10.47
C SER A 150 -0.75 26.35 -11.65
N SER A 151 -0.50 25.05 -11.53
CA SER A 151 -0.03 24.19 -12.61
C SER A 151 -1.14 23.71 -13.55
N ILE A 152 -2.41 23.97 -13.23
CA ILE A 152 -3.54 23.60 -14.10
C ILE A 152 -3.38 24.30 -15.47
N VAL A 153 -3.54 23.52 -16.55
CA VAL A 153 -3.39 24.01 -17.92
C VAL A 153 -4.64 24.80 -18.31
N ALA A 154 -4.66 26.11 -18.04
CA ALA A 154 -5.84 26.95 -18.25
C ALA A 154 -6.43 26.95 -19.68
N SER A 155 -5.62 26.65 -20.71
CA SER A 155 -6.09 26.56 -22.09
C SER A 155 -6.83 25.26 -22.41
N ASP A 156 -6.59 24.22 -21.61
CA ASP A 156 -7.13 22.88 -21.78
C ASP A 156 -7.12 22.16 -20.40
N PRO A 157 -7.98 22.61 -19.47
CA PRO A 157 -7.93 22.14 -18.09
C PRO A 157 -8.40 20.70 -17.91
N PHE A 158 -9.08 20.12 -18.91
CA PHE A 158 -9.64 18.77 -18.84
C PHE A 158 -9.01 17.78 -19.83
N GLY A 159 -8.11 18.23 -20.72
CA GLY A 159 -7.30 17.37 -21.57
C GLY A 159 -8.05 16.69 -22.72
N ALA A 160 -9.32 17.05 -22.96
CA ALA A 160 -10.19 16.45 -23.97
C ALA A 160 -11.03 17.53 -24.66
N ASP A 161 -11.38 17.32 -25.93
CA ASP A 161 -12.33 18.18 -26.63
C ASP A 161 -13.73 17.94 -26.05
N LEU A 162 -14.12 18.80 -25.09
CA LEU A 162 -15.45 18.82 -24.50
C LEU A 162 -16.59 19.03 -25.53
N GLU A 163 -16.26 19.33 -26.79
CA GLU A 163 -17.19 19.43 -27.93
C GLU A 163 -16.98 18.33 -29.01
N GLY A 164 -16.08 17.35 -28.79
CA GLY A 164 -15.66 16.32 -29.77
C GLY A 164 -16.02 14.87 -29.42
N GLU A 165 -15.55 13.89 -30.21
CA GLU A 165 -15.82 12.45 -30.00
C GLU A 165 -14.91 11.79 -28.92
N GLU A 166 -13.88 12.47 -28.43
CA GLU A 166 -13.13 12.07 -27.24
C GLU A 166 -13.86 12.62 -26.00
N VAL A 167 -14.85 11.87 -25.53
CA VAL A 167 -15.62 12.17 -24.31
C VAL A 167 -14.67 12.23 -23.11
N LEU A 168 -14.83 13.25 -22.26
CA LEU A 168 -14.12 13.34 -20.98
C LEU A 168 -14.36 12.06 -20.18
N THR A 169 -13.33 11.23 -20.04
CA THR A 169 -13.41 9.97 -19.28
C THR A 169 -13.54 10.30 -17.80
N GLN A 170 -14.77 10.32 -17.31
CA GLN A 170 -15.05 10.46 -15.88
C GLN A 170 -14.57 9.19 -15.16
N PRO A 171 -14.00 9.30 -13.95
CA PRO A 171 -13.76 8.15 -13.10
C PRO A 171 -15.07 7.40 -12.85
N ASN A 172 -14.96 6.10 -12.58
CA ASN A 172 -16.09 5.31 -12.17
C ASN A 172 -16.34 5.54 -10.67
N PHE A 173 -17.44 6.21 -10.31
CA PHE A 173 -17.76 6.54 -8.94
C PHE A 173 -19.27 6.67 -8.69
N ARG A 174 -19.65 6.57 -7.42
CA ARG A 174 -21.00 6.81 -6.91
C ARG A 174 -21.05 8.03 -6.00
N ALA A 175 -22.20 8.69 -5.97
CA ALA A 175 -22.50 9.77 -5.03
C ALA A 175 -23.65 9.34 -4.11
N ASP A 176 -23.31 8.91 -2.90
CA ASP A 176 -24.26 8.42 -1.90
C ASP A 176 -24.72 9.54 -0.98
N VAL A 177 -26.00 9.53 -0.59
CA VAL A 177 -26.46 10.35 0.53
C VAL A 177 -26.42 9.53 1.81
N VAL A 178 -25.63 10.00 2.77
CA VAL A 178 -25.39 9.31 4.05
C VAL A 178 -25.79 10.20 5.23
N SER A 179 -25.97 9.55 6.38
CA SER A 179 -26.31 10.21 7.65
C SER A 179 -25.12 10.11 8.58
N VAL A 180 -24.60 11.26 9.01
CA VAL A 180 -23.45 11.35 9.93
C VAL A 180 -23.76 12.25 11.12
N ASP A 181 -23.07 12.01 12.24
CA ASP A 181 -23.15 12.82 13.47
C ASP A 181 -24.57 12.94 14.05
N GLY A 182 -25.37 11.89 13.87
CA GLY A 182 -26.77 11.85 14.29
C GLY A 182 -27.72 12.70 13.42
N GLY A 183 -27.22 13.30 12.33
CA GLY A 183 -28.04 13.92 11.30
C GLY A 183 -28.78 12.89 10.45
N VAL A 184 -29.61 13.39 9.53
CA VAL A 184 -30.36 12.57 8.56
C VAL A 184 -30.04 13.12 7.17
N ASN A 185 -29.58 12.25 6.27
CA ASN A 185 -29.25 12.58 4.87
C ASN A 185 -28.44 13.89 4.74
N ASN A 186 -27.52 14.13 5.67
CA ASN A 186 -26.83 15.41 5.86
C ASN A 186 -25.41 15.40 5.27
N ALA A 187 -25.07 14.40 4.47
CA ALA A 187 -23.80 14.35 3.78
C ALA A 187 -23.90 13.65 2.41
N VAL A 188 -23.04 14.08 1.50
CA VAL A 188 -22.76 13.40 0.22
C VAL A 188 -21.44 12.66 0.35
N ARG A 189 -21.43 11.36 0.11
CA ARG A 189 -20.23 10.52 0.12
C ARG A 189 -19.87 10.16 -1.32
N VAL A 190 -18.67 10.53 -1.75
CA VAL A 190 -18.13 10.21 -3.07
C VAL A 190 -17.35 8.91 -2.95
N VAL A 191 -17.74 7.89 -3.72
CA VAL A 191 -17.26 6.52 -3.57
C VAL A 191 -16.66 6.04 -4.89
N PRO A 192 -15.32 5.93 -5.02
CA PRO A 192 -14.70 5.31 -6.19
C PRO A 192 -15.12 3.83 -6.33
N LEU A 193 -15.43 3.41 -7.57
CA LEU A 193 -15.72 2.02 -7.94
C LEU A 193 -14.51 1.33 -8.59
N GLU A 194 -13.51 2.12 -8.96
CA GLU A 194 -12.17 1.68 -9.33
C GLU A 194 -11.16 2.64 -8.69
N PRO A 195 -9.92 2.21 -8.42
CA PRO A 195 -8.86 3.14 -8.04
C PRO A 195 -8.76 4.31 -9.03
N LEU A 196 -8.81 5.53 -8.50
CA LEU A 196 -8.48 6.74 -9.24
C LEU A 196 -7.02 6.68 -9.71
N THR A 197 -6.71 7.42 -10.77
CA THR A 197 -5.34 7.46 -11.31
C THR A 197 -4.36 8.02 -10.28
N ASP A 198 -3.23 7.34 -10.06
CA ASP A 198 -2.15 7.79 -9.18
C ASP A 198 -1.60 9.17 -9.60
N GLY A 199 -1.33 10.05 -8.63
CA GLY A 199 -0.74 11.37 -8.86
C GLY A 199 -1.60 12.36 -9.67
N GLN A 200 -2.88 12.04 -9.90
CA GLN A 200 -3.82 12.82 -10.70
C GLN A 200 -4.54 13.87 -9.85
N LYS A 201 -4.64 15.09 -10.39
CA LYS A 201 -5.45 16.16 -9.79
C LYS A 201 -6.90 16.03 -10.24
N TYR A 202 -7.84 16.16 -9.32
CA TYR A 202 -9.27 16.15 -9.57
C TYR A 202 -9.92 17.44 -9.07
N LEU A 203 -10.96 17.90 -9.77
CA LEU A 203 -11.91 18.92 -9.33
C LEU A 203 -13.20 18.24 -8.87
N VAL A 204 -13.56 18.43 -7.61
CA VAL A 204 -14.85 18.01 -7.05
C VAL A 204 -15.84 19.14 -7.24
N VAL A 205 -17.01 18.84 -7.81
CA VAL A 205 -18.09 19.82 -8.01
C VAL A 205 -19.39 19.26 -7.44
N VAL A 206 -20.07 20.04 -6.60
CA VAL A 206 -21.48 19.82 -6.23
C VAL A 206 -22.28 21.01 -6.72
N THR A 207 -23.34 20.78 -7.49
CA THR A 207 -24.15 21.84 -8.13
C THR A 207 -25.31 22.30 -7.27
N ASP A 208 -25.86 23.46 -7.57
CA ASP A 208 -27.12 23.97 -6.98
C ASP A 208 -28.37 23.17 -7.37
N ASP A 209 -28.30 22.29 -8.39
CA ASP A 209 -29.36 21.31 -8.68
C ASP A 209 -29.56 20.26 -7.57
N VAL A 210 -28.58 20.08 -6.67
CA VAL A 210 -28.82 19.35 -5.42
C VAL A 210 -29.80 20.15 -4.56
N GLN A 211 -30.79 19.49 -3.98
CA GLN A 211 -31.81 20.15 -3.18
C GLN A 211 -31.77 19.71 -1.73
N GLY A 212 -32.12 20.61 -0.81
CA GLY A 212 -32.53 20.24 0.53
C GLY A 212 -33.83 19.44 0.51
N ALA A 213 -34.15 18.72 1.59
CA ALA A 213 -35.40 17.97 1.74
C ALA A 213 -36.67 18.85 1.64
N ASN A 214 -36.52 20.18 1.71
CA ASN A 214 -37.58 21.15 1.50
C ASN A 214 -37.77 21.57 0.03
N GLY A 215 -37.03 20.97 -0.92
CA GLY A 215 -37.11 21.23 -2.35
C GLY A 215 -36.42 22.52 -2.82
N LYS A 216 -35.64 23.18 -1.98
CA LYS A 216 -34.84 24.34 -2.37
C LYS A 216 -33.46 23.90 -2.87
N PRO A 217 -32.92 24.50 -3.95
CA PRO A 217 -31.52 24.41 -4.33
C PRO A 217 -30.58 24.68 -3.15
N ILE A 218 -29.47 23.95 -3.08
CA ILE A 218 -28.37 24.29 -2.18
C ILE A 218 -27.64 25.54 -2.67
N GLU A 219 -26.92 26.22 -1.78
CA GLU A 219 -26.08 27.36 -2.12
C GLU A 219 -24.65 27.18 -1.61
N ARG A 220 -23.71 27.97 -2.13
CA ARG A 220 -22.36 28.09 -1.56
C ARG A 220 -22.42 28.47 -0.08
N SER A 221 -21.44 27.99 0.69
CA SER A 221 -21.33 28.37 2.09
C SER A 221 -21.09 29.87 2.23
N VAL A 222 -21.59 30.45 3.32
CA VAL A 222 -21.44 31.89 3.57
C VAL A 222 -19.96 32.28 3.72
N GLN A 223 -19.16 31.39 4.31
CA GLN A 223 -17.74 31.58 4.55
C GLN A 223 -16.93 31.55 3.24
N ASP A 224 -17.26 30.66 2.31
CA ASP A 224 -16.65 30.63 0.99
C ASP A 224 -16.96 31.90 0.20
N VAL A 225 -18.24 32.29 0.10
CA VAL A 225 -18.64 33.53 -0.59
C VAL A 225 -17.95 34.75 0.03
N ALA A 226 -17.89 34.83 1.37
CA ALA A 226 -17.22 35.92 2.06
C ALA A 226 -15.72 35.99 1.74
N LEU A 227 -15.05 34.86 1.56
CA LEU A 227 -13.61 34.81 1.28
C LEU A 227 -13.31 35.00 -0.22
N ALA A 228 -14.00 34.27 -1.08
CA ALA A 228 -13.81 34.27 -2.53
C ALA A 228 -14.29 35.58 -3.18
N ASP A 229 -15.45 36.10 -2.78
CA ASP A 229 -16.09 37.24 -3.46
C ASP A 229 -15.99 38.54 -2.66
N GLY A 230 -15.82 38.42 -1.33
CA GLY A 230 -15.68 39.56 -0.43
C GLY A 230 -14.33 40.28 -0.51
N VAL A 231 -14.24 41.38 0.23
CA VAL A 231 -12.97 42.11 0.43
C VAL A 231 -12.19 41.41 1.54
N LEU A 232 -10.95 41.01 1.25
CA LEU A 232 -10.11 40.33 2.22
C LEU A 232 -9.84 41.21 3.45
N GLY A 233 -10.22 40.71 4.62
CA GLY A 233 -9.83 41.30 5.90
C GLY A 233 -8.34 41.12 6.20
N ASN A 234 -7.72 40.06 5.66
CA ASN A 234 -6.30 39.79 5.74
C ASN A 234 -5.70 39.55 4.35
N PRO A 235 -4.79 40.41 3.84
CA PRO A 235 -4.14 40.22 2.54
C PRO A 235 -3.39 38.89 2.38
N ALA A 236 -2.99 38.25 3.48
CA ALA A 236 -2.32 36.94 3.46
C ALA A 236 -3.22 35.84 2.84
N LEU A 237 -4.54 36.00 2.88
CA LEU A 237 -5.51 35.07 2.30
C LEU A 237 -5.69 35.23 0.78
N GLY A 238 -4.90 36.08 0.13
CA GLY A 238 -4.96 36.33 -1.32
C GLY A 238 -4.82 35.06 -2.17
N ASN A 239 -3.92 34.15 -1.78
CA ASN A 239 -3.70 32.90 -2.50
C ASN A 239 -4.88 31.93 -2.31
N VAL A 240 -5.39 31.83 -1.07
CA VAL A 240 -6.59 31.02 -0.77
C VAL A 240 -7.79 31.52 -1.58
N LYS A 241 -8.03 32.83 -1.59
CA LYS A 241 -9.04 33.46 -2.44
C LYS A 241 -8.86 33.11 -3.92
N THR A 242 -7.62 33.16 -4.42
CA THR A 242 -7.33 32.82 -5.83
C THR A 242 -7.63 31.35 -6.13
N ILE A 243 -7.30 30.43 -5.22
CA ILE A 243 -7.60 29.00 -5.36
C ILE A 243 -9.12 28.78 -5.43
N LEU A 244 -9.88 29.38 -4.50
CA LEU A 244 -11.34 29.29 -4.49
C LEU A 244 -11.96 29.82 -5.78
N GLN A 245 -11.54 31.01 -6.21
CA GLN A 245 -12.02 31.62 -7.45
C GLN A 245 -11.67 30.77 -8.68
N THR A 246 -10.49 30.13 -8.69
CA THR A 246 -10.06 29.29 -9.82
C THR A 246 -10.89 28.00 -9.86
N ALA A 247 -11.11 27.35 -8.72
CA ALA A 247 -11.93 26.14 -8.64
C ALA A 247 -13.37 26.42 -9.08
N ASP A 248 -13.98 27.49 -8.59
CA ASP A 248 -15.33 27.91 -8.97
C ASP A 248 -15.43 28.30 -10.47
N GLN A 249 -14.44 29.01 -11.01
CA GLN A 249 -14.39 29.33 -12.45
C GLN A 249 -14.27 28.08 -13.33
N LEU A 250 -13.45 27.10 -12.93
CA LEU A 250 -13.32 25.83 -13.66
C LEU A 250 -14.61 25.03 -13.60
N ALA A 251 -15.24 24.94 -12.42
CA ALA A 251 -16.50 24.24 -12.23
C ALA A 251 -17.63 24.86 -13.08
N ASN A 252 -17.84 26.16 -12.96
CA ASN A 252 -18.89 26.87 -13.72
C ASN A 252 -18.60 26.89 -15.22
N GLY A 253 -17.32 26.95 -15.63
CA GLY A 253 -16.92 26.81 -17.03
C GLY A 253 -17.31 25.44 -17.61
N PHE A 254 -17.03 24.36 -16.87
CA PHE A 254 -17.44 23.01 -17.23
C PHE A 254 -18.97 22.87 -17.30
N LEU A 255 -19.70 23.32 -16.28
CA LEU A 255 -21.17 23.23 -16.24
C LEU A 255 -21.83 24.00 -17.38
N ALA A 256 -21.32 25.18 -17.71
CA ALA A 256 -21.78 25.97 -18.84
C ALA A 256 -21.57 25.24 -20.18
N GLN A 257 -20.42 24.57 -20.35
CA GLN A 257 -20.10 23.80 -21.54
C GLN A 257 -20.99 22.55 -21.67
N MET A 258 -21.30 21.89 -20.55
CA MET A 258 -22.23 20.77 -20.47
C MET A 258 -23.71 21.20 -20.58
N GLN A 259 -23.99 22.50 -20.63
CA GLN A 259 -25.34 23.07 -20.76
C GLN A 259 -26.30 22.61 -19.66
N THR A 260 -25.80 22.37 -18.45
CA THR A 260 -26.62 21.90 -17.32
C THR A 260 -27.64 22.97 -16.89
N GLY A 261 -27.28 24.25 -17.00
CA GLY A 261 -28.08 25.37 -16.50
C GLY A 261 -27.93 25.61 -15.00
N SER A 262 -27.06 24.85 -14.33
CA SER A 262 -26.73 24.89 -12.91
C SER A 262 -25.45 25.69 -12.64
N GLU A 263 -25.23 26.09 -11.39
CA GLU A 263 -23.98 26.70 -10.89
C GLU A 263 -23.34 25.82 -9.81
N SER A 264 -22.05 25.99 -9.53
CA SER A 264 -21.38 25.28 -8.43
C SER A 264 -21.78 25.82 -7.05
N ALA A 265 -22.26 24.93 -6.20
CA ALA A 265 -22.48 25.17 -4.77
C ALA A 265 -21.27 24.76 -3.91
N LEU A 266 -20.43 23.86 -4.40
CA LEU A 266 -19.13 23.52 -3.82
C LEU A 266 -18.15 23.18 -4.95
N ALA A 267 -16.95 23.75 -4.92
CA ALA A 267 -15.87 23.43 -5.84
C ALA A 267 -14.52 23.46 -5.12
N TYR A 268 -13.75 22.37 -5.20
CA TYR A 268 -12.38 22.31 -4.67
C TYR A 268 -11.56 21.23 -5.38
N THR A 269 -10.23 21.32 -5.30
CA THR A 269 -9.34 20.33 -5.91
C THR A 269 -8.68 19.42 -4.87
N PHE A 270 -8.39 18.19 -5.29
CA PHE A 270 -7.50 17.28 -4.58
C PHE A 270 -6.57 16.55 -5.55
N THR A 271 -5.46 16.05 -5.04
CA THR A 271 -4.48 15.27 -5.81
C THR A 271 -4.33 13.90 -5.17
N THR A 272 -4.52 12.84 -5.95
CA THR A 272 -4.24 11.47 -5.47
C THR A 272 -2.75 11.30 -5.21
N ASN A 273 -2.39 10.43 -4.26
CA ASN A 273 -0.99 10.07 -4.02
C ASN A 273 -0.44 9.23 -5.18
N SER A 274 0.88 9.11 -5.25
CA SER A 274 1.57 8.17 -6.16
C SER A 274 2.44 7.20 -5.37
N ASP A 275 2.01 6.84 -4.16
CA ASP A 275 2.86 6.16 -3.18
C ASP A 275 3.10 4.67 -3.53
N THR A 276 2.38 4.13 -4.52
CA THR A 276 2.67 2.83 -5.13
C THR A 276 4.08 2.78 -5.73
N ASP A 277 4.62 3.94 -6.14
CA ASP A 277 5.98 4.08 -6.66
C ASP A 277 7.06 3.71 -5.65
N VAL A 278 6.77 3.73 -4.34
CA VAL A 278 7.70 3.24 -3.31
C VAL A 278 8.06 1.78 -3.56
N LEU A 279 7.07 0.92 -3.75
CA LEU A 279 7.33 -0.50 -3.99
C LEU A 279 7.84 -0.78 -5.41
N ARG A 280 7.44 0.04 -6.40
CA ARG A 280 8.02 -0.04 -7.75
C ARG A 280 9.51 0.33 -7.76
N ALA A 281 9.92 1.35 -6.98
CA ALA A 281 11.31 1.73 -6.82
C ALA A 281 12.11 0.66 -6.04
N MET A 282 11.49 0.03 -5.03
CA MET A 282 12.10 -1.11 -4.32
C MET A 282 12.27 -2.35 -5.21
N MET A 283 11.46 -2.49 -6.27
CA MET A 283 11.62 -3.54 -7.28
C MET A 283 12.69 -3.18 -8.32
N ALA A 284 12.68 -1.96 -8.85
CA ALA A 284 13.59 -1.52 -9.90
C ALA A 284 14.01 -0.04 -9.73
N PRO A 285 14.96 0.27 -8.83
CA PRO A 285 15.28 1.66 -8.45
C PRO A 285 15.86 2.48 -9.62
N ALA A 286 16.54 1.82 -10.56
CA ALA A 286 17.12 2.47 -11.73
C ALA A 286 16.05 3.13 -12.63
N ALA A 287 14.82 2.62 -12.66
CA ALA A 287 13.70 3.23 -13.39
C ALA A 287 13.34 4.62 -12.86
N PHE A 288 13.66 4.91 -11.60
CA PHE A 288 13.38 6.17 -10.91
C PHE A 288 14.62 7.10 -10.84
N GLY A 289 15.76 6.67 -11.38
CA GLY A 289 17.01 7.44 -11.43
C GLY A 289 16.87 8.81 -12.11
N PRO A 290 16.16 8.96 -13.25
CA PRO A 290 15.93 10.27 -13.88
C PRO A 290 15.19 11.26 -12.97
N ALA A 291 14.13 10.81 -12.29
CA ALA A 291 13.37 11.63 -11.35
C ALA A 291 14.22 12.02 -10.12
N LEU A 292 14.97 11.06 -9.55
CA LEU A 292 15.94 11.32 -8.48
C LEU A 292 16.98 12.37 -8.91
N GLY A 293 17.51 12.25 -10.13
CA GLY A 293 18.49 13.19 -10.65
C GLY A 293 17.95 14.60 -10.84
N GLN A 294 16.68 14.72 -11.28
CA GLN A 294 15.99 16.00 -11.34
C GLN A 294 15.78 16.62 -9.96
N LYS A 295 15.45 15.81 -8.95
CA LYS A 295 15.31 16.26 -7.55
C LYS A 295 16.64 16.78 -7.00
N VAL A 296 17.74 16.02 -7.17
CA VAL A 296 19.10 16.44 -6.77
C VAL A 296 19.49 17.76 -7.45
N GLY A 297 19.29 17.88 -8.76
CA GLY A 297 19.61 19.11 -9.50
C GLY A 297 18.78 20.31 -9.03
N PHE A 298 17.48 20.11 -8.77
CA PHE A 298 16.61 21.16 -8.26
C PHE A 298 17.00 21.58 -6.84
N THR A 299 17.23 20.65 -5.92
CA THR A 299 17.56 20.97 -4.53
C THR A 299 18.98 21.55 -4.39
N ALA A 300 19.91 21.20 -5.28
CA ALA A 300 21.21 21.85 -5.37
C ALA A 300 21.07 23.34 -5.77
N ALA A 301 20.19 23.64 -6.72
CA ALA A 301 19.90 25.01 -7.13
C ALA A 301 19.15 25.78 -6.02
N LEU A 302 18.19 25.13 -5.36
CA LEU A 302 17.43 25.72 -4.25
C LEU A 302 18.35 26.02 -3.06
N LYS A 303 19.26 25.11 -2.70
CA LYS A 303 20.24 25.31 -1.63
C LYS A 303 21.14 26.53 -1.91
N ALA A 304 21.66 26.67 -3.13
CA ALA A 304 22.50 27.82 -3.49
C ALA A 304 21.79 29.17 -3.28
N VAL A 305 20.48 29.22 -3.54
CA VAL A 305 19.65 30.40 -3.25
C VAL A 305 19.39 30.53 -1.75
N ARG A 306 18.99 29.44 -1.09
CA ARG A 306 18.68 29.40 0.34
C ARG A 306 19.84 29.88 1.22
N ASP A 307 21.07 29.51 0.90
CA ASP A 307 22.26 29.93 1.64
C ASP A 307 22.50 31.45 1.56
N ASN A 308 22.03 32.10 0.48
CA ASN A 308 22.08 33.55 0.31
C ASN A 308 20.81 34.27 0.82
N TYR A 309 19.70 33.55 0.97
CA TYR A 309 18.41 34.06 1.43
C TYR A 309 17.82 33.22 2.59
N PRO A 310 18.55 33.08 3.72
CA PRO A 310 18.23 32.08 4.75
C PRO A 310 16.93 32.33 5.53
N THR A 311 16.33 33.52 5.41
CA THR A 311 15.08 33.86 6.08
C THR A 311 13.84 33.57 5.24
N GLN A 312 14.03 33.12 3.99
CA GLN A 312 12.92 32.84 3.09
C GLN A 312 12.37 31.44 3.30
N ASN A 313 11.05 31.30 3.26
CA ASN A 313 10.38 30.00 3.19
C ASN A 313 10.44 29.42 1.77
N PHE A 314 10.03 28.17 1.59
CA PHE A 314 10.11 27.43 0.33
C PHE A 314 9.43 28.18 -0.84
N SER A 315 8.23 28.73 -0.61
CA SER A 315 7.48 29.53 -1.57
C SER A 315 8.25 30.80 -2.02
N GLN A 316 8.91 31.48 -1.09
CA GLN A 316 9.76 32.63 -1.41
C GLN A 316 11.06 32.22 -2.12
N LEU A 317 11.69 31.12 -1.68
CA LEU A 317 12.94 30.61 -2.24
C LEU A 317 12.78 30.18 -3.70
N THR A 318 11.70 29.45 -4.02
CA THR A 318 11.39 29.02 -5.39
C THR A 318 11.10 30.20 -6.32
N THR A 319 10.42 31.24 -5.81
CA THR A 319 10.22 32.51 -6.54
C THR A 319 11.56 33.20 -6.81
N THR A 320 12.38 33.38 -5.76
CA THR A 320 13.71 34.00 -5.87
C THR A 320 14.61 33.24 -6.83
N LEU A 321 14.61 31.90 -6.78
CA LEU A 321 15.35 31.04 -7.71
C LEU A 321 14.98 31.33 -9.16
N GLY A 322 13.68 31.40 -9.47
CA GLY A 322 13.22 31.73 -10.81
C GLY A 322 13.65 33.12 -11.29
N GLU A 323 13.63 34.12 -10.42
CA GLU A 323 14.10 35.47 -10.73
C GLU A 323 15.61 35.52 -10.98
N LEU A 324 16.40 34.86 -10.12
CA LEU A 324 17.86 34.79 -10.24
C LEU A 324 18.28 34.05 -11.51
N GLN A 325 17.58 32.99 -11.92
CA GLN A 325 17.84 32.29 -13.18
C GLN A 325 17.65 33.20 -14.40
N VAL A 326 16.61 34.03 -14.40
CA VAL A 326 16.37 35.02 -15.48
C VAL A 326 17.46 36.08 -15.49
N LEU A 327 17.87 36.59 -14.32
CA LEU A 327 18.95 37.56 -14.21
C LEU A 327 20.30 36.96 -14.67
N ALA A 328 20.60 35.73 -14.27
CA ALA A 328 21.81 35.01 -14.68
C ALA A 328 21.89 34.84 -16.20
N ALA A 329 20.80 34.41 -16.84
CA ALA A 329 20.71 34.32 -18.29
C ALA A 329 20.88 35.69 -18.97
N GLY A 330 20.30 36.74 -18.38
CA GLY A 330 20.44 38.11 -18.88
C GLY A 330 21.85 38.67 -18.76
N LEU A 331 22.59 38.33 -17.69
CA LEU A 331 24.01 38.68 -17.53
C LEU A 331 24.88 37.97 -18.57
N GLN A 332 24.65 36.67 -18.79
CA GLN A 332 25.36 35.89 -19.80
C GLN A 332 25.07 36.38 -21.23
N GLY A 333 23.83 36.76 -21.51
CA GLY A 333 23.39 37.32 -22.79
C GLY A 333 23.69 38.80 -23.00
N GLY A 334 24.20 39.50 -21.97
CA GLY A 334 24.49 40.94 -22.00
C GLY A 334 23.27 41.85 -22.00
N SER A 335 22.06 41.33 -21.71
CA SER A 335 20.81 42.10 -21.61
C SER A 335 20.56 42.70 -20.23
N VAL A 336 21.32 42.27 -19.21
CA VAL A 336 21.31 42.81 -17.84
C VAL A 336 22.69 43.40 -17.54
N ASP A 337 22.73 44.64 -17.03
CA ASP A 337 23.96 45.28 -16.58
C ASP A 337 24.26 44.86 -15.13
N PRO A 338 25.43 44.24 -14.85
CA PRO A 338 25.79 43.80 -13.49
C PRO A 338 25.72 44.92 -12.44
N SER A 339 25.94 46.18 -12.82
CA SER A 339 25.90 47.33 -11.90
C SER A 339 24.50 47.66 -11.39
N THR A 340 23.45 47.08 -11.99
CA THR A 340 22.05 47.26 -11.59
C THR A 340 21.60 46.26 -10.52
N LEU A 341 22.44 45.27 -10.20
CA LEU A 341 22.13 44.20 -9.24
C LEU A 341 22.75 44.48 -7.88
N THR A 342 22.10 43.98 -6.82
CA THR A 342 22.66 44.00 -5.46
C THR A 342 23.79 42.99 -5.31
N ALA A 343 24.68 43.20 -4.32
CA ALA A 343 25.74 42.24 -4.01
C ALA A 343 25.19 40.86 -3.69
N GLN A 344 24.12 40.78 -2.89
CA GLN A 344 23.44 39.52 -2.56
C GLN A 344 22.92 38.78 -3.81
N GLN A 345 22.35 39.50 -4.78
CA GLN A 345 21.92 38.88 -6.04
C GLN A 345 23.11 38.36 -6.86
N LEU A 346 24.22 39.10 -6.92
CA LEU A 346 25.41 38.67 -7.63
C LEU A 346 26.04 37.44 -6.97
N ASP A 347 26.11 37.40 -5.64
CA ASP A 347 26.63 36.27 -4.86
C ASP A 347 25.74 35.03 -5.06
N ALA A 348 24.41 35.19 -5.02
CA ALA A 348 23.47 34.11 -5.26
C ALA A 348 23.52 33.59 -6.72
N ILE A 349 23.69 34.47 -7.71
CA ILE A 349 23.89 34.06 -9.12
C ILE A 349 25.20 33.29 -9.28
N ALA A 350 26.28 33.72 -8.62
CA ALA A 350 27.56 33.02 -8.65
C ALA A 350 27.46 31.64 -7.98
N ALA A 351 26.81 31.55 -6.81
CA ALA A 351 26.57 30.29 -6.10
C ALA A 351 25.71 29.33 -6.94
N LEU A 352 24.65 29.83 -7.59
CA LEU A 352 23.81 29.05 -8.50
C LEU A 352 24.62 28.49 -9.68
N GLY A 353 25.48 29.32 -10.29
CA GLY A 353 26.35 28.90 -11.38
C GLY A 353 27.36 27.82 -10.95
N ALA A 354 27.93 27.93 -9.75
CA ALA A 354 28.82 26.91 -9.20
C ALA A 354 28.09 25.59 -8.91
N SER A 355 26.91 25.67 -8.28
CA SER A 355 26.05 24.52 -8.01
C SER A 355 25.67 23.76 -9.29
N GLN A 356 25.32 24.47 -10.37
CA GLN A 356 25.01 23.86 -11.67
C GLN A 356 26.20 23.18 -12.36
N GLN A 357 27.44 23.58 -12.05
CA GLN A 357 28.63 22.91 -12.56
C GLN A 357 28.90 21.61 -11.82
N ILE A 358 28.70 21.61 -10.50
CA ILE A 358 28.86 20.43 -9.63
C ILE A 358 27.73 19.43 -9.90
N ALA A 359 26.49 19.84 -9.69
CA ALA A 359 25.27 19.04 -9.85
C ALA A 359 24.75 19.09 -11.29
N ASN A 360 25.61 18.82 -12.27
CA ASN A 360 25.18 18.68 -13.66
C ASN A 360 24.60 17.26 -13.92
N PRO A 361 23.72 17.07 -14.92
CA PRO A 361 23.05 15.78 -15.15
C PRO A 361 23.98 14.58 -15.30
N THR A 362 25.15 14.75 -15.91
CA THR A 362 26.12 13.66 -16.08
C THR A 362 26.77 13.28 -14.75
N ALA A 363 27.18 14.26 -13.94
CA ALA A 363 27.76 14.01 -12.63
C ALA A 363 26.74 13.34 -11.70
N ILE A 364 25.50 13.85 -11.70
CA ILE A 364 24.39 13.27 -10.92
C ILE A 364 24.11 11.83 -11.37
N GLY A 365 23.99 11.58 -12.67
CA GLY A 365 23.73 10.23 -13.19
C GLY A 365 24.84 9.23 -12.82
N ASN A 366 26.11 9.67 -12.84
CA ASN A 366 27.23 8.84 -12.41
C ASN A 366 27.21 8.57 -10.90
N ALA A 367 26.84 9.56 -10.08
CA ALA A 367 26.71 9.40 -8.63
C ALA A 367 25.57 8.42 -8.30
N ILE A 368 24.37 8.63 -8.85
CA ILE A 368 23.23 7.72 -8.70
C ILE A 368 23.59 6.29 -9.11
N GLY A 369 24.33 6.11 -10.21
CA GLY A 369 24.75 4.79 -10.67
C GLY A 369 25.67 4.04 -9.70
N GLN A 370 26.39 4.74 -8.82
CA GLN A 370 27.23 4.12 -7.78
C GLN A 370 26.41 3.63 -6.59
N GLU A 371 25.26 4.26 -6.34
CA GLU A 371 24.37 3.95 -5.21
C GLU A 371 23.48 2.73 -5.46
N VAL A 372 23.31 2.29 -6.71
CA VAL A 372 22.48 1.13 -7.07
C VAL A 372 23.07 -0.15 -6.48
N GLY A 373 22.31 -0.78 -5.58
CA GLY A 373 22.75 -1.95 -4.81
C GLY A 373 23.45 -1.63 -3.49
N ASP A 374 23.70 -0.35 -3.21
CA ASP A 374 24.20 0.14 -1.92
C ASP A 374 23.07 0.83 -1.15
N THR A 375 22.91 2.15 -1.31
CA THR A 375 21.83 2.93 -0.69
C THR A 375 20.54 2.97 -1.52
N LEU A 376 20.62 2.64 -2.82
CA LEU A 376 19.47 2.36 -3.67
C LEU A 376 19.23 0.84 -3.73
N HIS A 377 18.40 0.36 -2.80
CA HIS A 377 18.14 -1.05 -2.64
C HIS A 377 17.28 -1.65 -3.77
N LEU A 378 17.57 -2.90 -4.10
CA LEU A 378 16.88 -3.71 -5.09
C LEU A 378 16.80 -5.16 -4.62
N PRO A 379 15.89 -5.98 -5.18
CA PRO A 379 15.84 -7.41 -4.89
C PRO A 379 17.10 -8.05 -5.45
N VAL A 380 17.79 -8.87 -4.67
CA VAL A 380 18.98 -9.64 -5.09
C VAL A 380 19.02 -10.96 -4.33
N PRO A 381 19.73 -11.98 -4.84
CA PRO A 381 19.97 -13.19 -4.06
C PRO A 381 20.61 -12.88 -2.71
N ARG A 382 20.04 -13.41 -1.64
CA ARG A 382 20.43 -13.13 -0.26
C ARG A 382 21.16 -14.32 0.39
N PRO A 383 22.04 -14.05 1.37
CA PRO A 383 22.62 -15.10 2.20
C PRO A 383 21.54 -16.00 2.80
N SER A 384 21.72 -17.31 2.66
CA SER A 384 20.85 -18.31 3.27
C SER A 384 21.63 -19.55 3.68
N PHE A 385 21.08 -20.29 4.63
CA PHE A 385 21.62 -21.56 5.12
C PHE A 385 20.49 -22.49 5.52
N PHE A 386 20.62 -23.77 5.18
CA PHE A 386 19.65 -24.81 5.54
C PHE A 386 20.33 -25.90 6.37
N PHE A 387 19.65 -26.32 7.43
CA PHE A 387 20.05 -27.47 8.23
C PHE A 387 19.88 -28.77 7.41
N PRO A 388 20.58 -29.85 7.79
CA PRO A 388 20.36 -31.16 7.19
C PRO A 388 18.87 -31.53 7.19
N LYS A 389 18.41 -32.13 6.09
CA LYS A 389 17.01 -32.51 5.92
C LYS A 389 16.50 -33.43 7.03
N THR A 390 15.21 -33.34 7.28
CA THR A 390 14.41 -34.32 8.04
C THR A 390 13.33 -34.89 7.12
N GLU A 391 12.85 -36.10 7.37
CA GLU A 391 11.71 -36.62 6.59
C GLU A 391 10.41 -36.02 7.13
N ALA A 392 9.47 -35.64 6.26
CA ALA A 392 8.21 -35.04 6.69
C ALA A 392 7.37 -36.01 7.56
N ALA A 393 7.56 -37.32 7.37
CA ALA A 393 6.97 -38.36 8.21
C ALA A 393 7.38 -38.30 9.69
N ASP A 394 8.50 -37.63 10.01
CA ASP A 394 9.01 -37.49 11.38
C ASP A 394 8.48 -36.24 12.10
N LEU A 395 7.74 -35.36 11.43
CA LEU A 395 7.15 -34.19 12.05
C LEU A 395 6.06 -34.59 13.05
N THR A 396 6.00 -33.91 14.20
CA THR A 396 5.06 -34.20 15.30
C THR A 396 3.61 -34.32 14.83
N THR A 397 3.13 -33.39 14.00
CA THR A 397 1.76 -33.44 13.47
C THR A 397 1.52 -34.70 12.63
N ILE A 398 2.50 -35.11 11.82
CA ILE A 398 2.37 -36.27 10.93
C ILE A 398 2.45 -37.58 11.69
N GLN A 399 3.34 -37.69 12.68
CA GLN A 399 3.42 -38.86 13.55
C GLN A 399 2.15 -39.12 14.36
N GLY A 400 1.35 -38.08 14.61
CA GLY A 400 0.04 -38.19 15.26
C GLY A 400 -1.05 -38.82 14.37
N LEU A 401 -0.84 -38.96 13.07
CA LEU A 401 -1.80 -39.50 12.12
C LEU A 401 -1.69 -41.03 11.99
N ASP A 402 -2.81 -41.68 11.67
CA ASP A 402 -2.80 -43.11 11.32
C ASP A 402 -2.02 -43.35 10.01
N ALA A 403 -1.32 -44.48 9.90
CA ALA A 403 -0.51 -44.81 8.73
C ALA A 403 -1.32 -44.95 7.42
N SER A 404 -2.64 -45.15 7.50
CA SER A 404 -3.55 -45.17 6.35
C SER A 404 -4.01 -43.76 5.92
N ASN A 405 -3.72 -42.72 6.71
CA ASN A 405 -4.04 -41.34 6.37
C ASN A 405 -3.26 -40.91 5.10
N SER A 406 -3.94 -40.24 4.17
CA SER A 406 -3.37 -39.83 2.88
C SER A 406 -2.22 -38.82 3.03
N ILE A 407 -2.28 -37.92 4.01
CA ILE A 407 -1.19 -36.97 4.30
C ILE A 407 0.02 -37.70 4.87
N ALA A 408 -0.19 -38.67 5.77
CA ALA A 408 0.91 -39.49 6.30
C ALA A 408 1.60 -40.31 5.19
N GLN A 409 0.83 -40.83 4.23
CA GLN A 409 1.37 -41.52 3.06
C GLN A 409 2.13 -40.57 2.13
N ALA A 410 1.62 -39.35 1.92
CA ALA A 410 2.30 -38.35 1.11
C ALA A 410 3.61 -37.87 1.76
N ALA A 411 3.62 -37.68 3.07
CA ALA A 411 4.79 -37.26 3.85
C ALA A 411 5.96 -38.24 3.75
N ALA A 412 5.71 -39.53 3.48
CA ALA A 412 6.77 -40.52 3.23
C ALA A 412 7.58 -40.25 1.93
N GLN A 413 7.13 -39.32 1.08
CA GLN A 413 7.78 -38.91 -0.16
C GLN A 413 8.28 -37.46 -0.12
N VAL A 414 8.31 -36.83 1.05
CA VAL A 414 8.64 -35.41 1.23
C VAL A 414 9.68 -35.27 2.34
N GLN A 415 10.66 -34.39 2.10
CA GLN A 415 11.67 -34.01 3.06
C GLN A 415 11.53 -32.53 3.42
N VAL A 416 11.95 -32.16 4.63
CA VAL A 416 11.84 -30.81 5.19
C VAL A 416 13.23 -30.26 5.50
N HIS A 417 13.48 -29.07 4.99
CA HIS A 417 14.70 -28.30 5.25
C HIS A 417 14.29 -27.04 6.03
N GLN A 418 14.68 -26.96 7.30
CA GLN A 418 14.57 -25.72 8.06
C GLN A 418 15.86 -24.94 7.88
N GLY A 419 15.76 -23.61 7.80
CA GLY A 419 16.90 -22.76 7.53
C GLY A 419 16.62 -21.31 7.89
N ALA A 420 17.50 -20.44 7.41
CA ALA A 420 17.37 -19.00 7.58
C ALA A 420 17.86 -18.24 6.34
N ILE A 421 17.34 -17.04 6.15
CA ILE A 421 17.72 -16.10 5.09
C ILE A 421 17.92 -14.70 5.69
N THR A 422 18.93 -13.97 5.23
CA THR A 422 19.13 -12.57 5.64
C THR A 422 18.40 -11.61 4.70
N LEU A 423 17.52 -10.78 5.24
CA LEU A 423 16.73 -9.81 4.48
C LEU A 423 17.02 -8.38 4.96
N PRO A 424 17.01 -7.40 4.03
CA PRO A 424 17.10 -5.99 4.42
C PRO A 424 15.83 -5.59 5.18
N TYR A 425 16.02 -4.87 6.28
CA TYR A 425 14.93 -4.45 7.15
C TYR A 425 14.91 -2.92 7.24
N PHE A 426 13.81 -2.36 6.76
CA PHE A 426 13.56 -0.92 6.68
C PHE A 426 12.67 -0.43 7.82
N GLN A 427 11.96 -1.35 8.48
CA GLN A 427 11.28 -1.06 9.73
C GLN A 427 12.27 -0.91 10.90
N SER A 428 11.77 -0.40 12.02
CA SER A 428 12.56 -0.31 13.26
C SER A 428 12.63 -1.66 13.99
N LEU A 429 13.83 -2.00 14.50
CA LEU A 429 14.00 -3.09 15.46
C LEU A 429 13.29 -2.76 16.79
N PRO A 430 12.88 -3.76 17.60
CA PRO A 430 12.07 -3.53 18.81
C PRO A 430 12.71 -2.61 19.86
N GLY A 431 14.04 -2.54 19.92
CA GLY A 431 14.75 -1.95 21.05
C GLY A 431 14.53 -2.72 22.36
N GLU A 432 14.83 -2.09 23.50
CA GLU A 432 14.74 -2.76 24.81
C GLU A 432 13.30 -3.02 25.27
N THR A 433 12.33 -2.22 24.82
CA THR A 433 10.94 -2.26 25.29
C THR A 433 9.94 -2.80 24.26
N GLY A 434 10.38 -3.06 23.04
CA GLY A 434 9.47 -3.36 21.92
C GLY A 434 8.88 -2.12 21.26
N ALA A 435 9.12 -0.92 21.78
CA ALA A 435 8.50 0.30 21.24
C ALA A 435 8.85 0.56 19.76
N GLY A 436 10.03 0.12 19.29
CA GLY A 436 10.44 0.34 17.90
C GLY A 436 9.51 -0.35 16.89
N ILE A 437 8.96 -1.53 17.19
CA ILE A 437 8.09 -2.26 16.26
C ILE A 437 6.66 -1.70 16.15
N VAL A 438 6.28 -0.76 17.02
CA VAL A 438 4.96 -0.09 17.00
C VAL A 438 5.04 1.41 16.70
N ASN A 439 6.11 2.08 17.13
CA ASN A 439 6.28 3.52 16.92
C ASN A 439 7.11 3.83 15.66
N GLY A 440 7.88 2.86 15.16
CA GLY A 440 8.70 3.02 13.97
C GLY A 440 7.91 2.89 12.67
N SER A 441 8.39 3.57 11.66
CA SER A 441 7.97 3.53 10.26
C SER A 441 9.20 3.66 9.37
N TRP A 442 9.04 3.50 8.06
CA TRP A 442 10.12 3.75 7.10
C TRP A 442 10.42 5.23 7.00
N SER A 443 11.70 5.58 7.09
CA SER A 443 12.22 6.93 6.83
C SER A 443 13.00 6.96 5.51
N GLY A 444 13.08 8.12 4.88
CA GLY A 444 13.83 8.29 3.64
C GLY A 444 15.34 8.17 3.87
N SER A 445 16.03 7.61 2.89
CA SER A 445 17.46 7.32 2.94
C SER A 445 18.30 8.59 3.08
N THR A 446 18.76 8.86 4.31
CA THR A 446 19.74 9.92 4.57
C THR A 446 21.13 9.48 4.16
N SER A 447 21.42 8.18 4.19
CA SER A 447 22.67 7.64 3.63
C SER A 447 22.78 7.95 2.13
N LEU A 448 21.71 7.76 1.36
CA LEU A 448 21.68 8.14 -0.06
C LEU A 448 21.98 9.63 -0.26
N GLU A 449 21.41 10.51 0.56
CA GLU A 449 21.68 11.95 0.52
C GLU A 449 23.16 12.26 0.79
N GLU A 450 23.75 11.61 1.80
CA GLU A 450 25.15 11.78 2.19
C GLU A 450 26.10 11.29 1.09
N ASP A 451 25.89 10.09 0.55
CA ASP A 451 26.76 9.45 -0.43
C ASP A 451 26.71 10.15 -1.80
N LEU A 452 25.53 10.63 -2.20
CA LEU A 452 25.40 11.48 -3.39
C LEU A 452 26.11 12.82 -3.21
N ASN A 453 26.04 13.44 -2.03
CA ASN A 453 26.76 14.68 -1.76
C ASN A 453 28.28 14.45 -1.78
N GLU A 454 28.76 13.38 -1.15
CA GLU A 454 30.18 13.02 -1.13
C GLU A 454 30.69 12.73 -2.55
N SER A 455 29.90 12.03 -3.38
CA SER A 455 30.22 11.76 -4.78
C SER A 455 30.29 13.01 -5.65
N LEU A 456 29.39 13.98 -5.42
CA LEU A 456 29.33 15.23 -6.18
C LEU A 456 30.39 16.23 -5.74
N SER A 457 30.59 16.38 -4.44
CA SER A 457 31.47 17.37 -3.82
C SER A 457 31.98 16.88 -2.46
N PRO A 458 33.09 16.13 -2.42
CA PRO A 458 33.62 15.53 -1.20
C PRO A 458 33.77 16.53 -0.04
N GLY A 459 33.13 16.24 1.10
CA GLY A 459 33.18 17.04 2.32
C GLY A 459 32.43 18.39 2.30
N ASP A 460 31.70 18.72 1.22
CA ASP A 460 30.91 19.95 1.13
C ASP A 460 29.51 19.64 0.55
N PRO A 461 28.46 19.56 1.38
CA PRO A 461 27.13 19.19 0.92
C PRO A 461 26.57 20.29 0.01
N VAL A 462 26.28 19.94 -1.25
CA VAL A 462 25.82 20.85 -2.29
C VAL A 462 24.30 20.82 -2.48
N PHE A 463 23.62 19.80 -1.95
CA PHE A 463 22.16 19.72 -1.95
C PHE A 463 21.64 19.11 -0.64
N SER A 464 20.34 19.24 -0.41
CA SER A 464 19.60 18.41 0.54
C SER A 464 18.17 18.24 0.04
N PHE A 465 17.66 17.02 0.11
CA PHE A 465 16.28 16.70 -0.18
C PHE A 465 15.32 17.52 0.67
N LEU A 466 14.12 17.69 0.14
CA LEU A 466 13.05 18.38 0.84
C LEU A 466 12.60 17.48 2.00
N ARG A 467 12.22 18.11 3.10
CA ARG A 467 11.87 17.47 4.37
C ARG A 467 10.57 18.09 4.86
N ASP A 468 9.84 17.38 5.70
CA ASP A 468 8.71 17.94 6.42
C ASP A 468 9.20 19.00 7.43
N ILE A 469 8.26 19.77 7.98
CA ILE A 469 8.45 20.81 8.98
C ILE A 469 9.15 20.28 10.23
N ASP A 470 8.91 19.02 10.60
CA ASP A 470 9.59 18.38 11.73
C ASP A 470 11.03 17.93 11.41
N GLY A 471 11.45 18.06 10.15
CA GLY A 471 12.78 17.72 9.64
C GLY A 471 12.93 16.28 9.15
N THR A 472 11.86 15.48 9.19
CA THR A 472 11.86 14.11 8.67
C THR A 472 11.94 14.10 7.14
N LEU A 473 12.54 13.05 6.60
CA LEU A 473 12.53 12.78 5.17
C LEU A 473 11.54 11.64 4.94
N ASN A 474 10.43 11.95 4.30
CA ASN A 474 9.33 11.01 4.11
C ASN A 474 9.57 10.03 2.96
N VAL A 475 9.02 8.82 3.09
CA VAL A 475 9.03 7.79 2.04
C VAL A 475 7.65 7.72 1.38
N ASN A 476 7.57 8.29 0.19
CA ASN A 476 6.34 8.46 -0.58
C ASN A 476 6.64 8.43 -2.09
N GLY A 477 5.63 8.64 -2.93
CA GLY A 477 5.80 8.65 -4.40
C GLY A 477 6.78 9.72 -4.92
N TYR A 478 7.04 10.79 -4.16
CA TYR A 478 8.01 11.83 -4.53
C TYR A 478 9.44 11.50 -4.11
N PHE A 479 9.62 10.78 -3.00
CA PHE A 479 10.92 10.27 -2.57
C PHE A 479 10.78 8.79 -2.16
N PRO A 480 10.84 7.86 -3.14
CA PRO A 480 10.50 6.45 -2.91
C PRO A 480 11.67 5.60 -2.39
N PHE A 481 12.68 6.22 -1.77
CA PHE A 481 13.94 5.55 -1.39
C PHE A 481 14.08 5.45 0.14
N PRO A 482 13.70 4.32 0.76
CA PRO A 482 13.75 4.16 2.20
C PRO A 482 15.19 3.91 2.72
N GLN A 483 15.45 4.32 3.95
CA GLN A 483 16.66 4.02 4.71
C GLN A 483 16.63 2.56 5.18
N LYS A 484 17.63 1.75 4.80
CA LYS A 484 17.83 0.45 5.45
C LYS A 484 18.31 0.68 6.88
N ASN A 485 17.58 0.11 7.84
CA ASN A 485 17.84 0.24 9.27
C ASN A 485 18.63 -0.94 9.84
N ALA A 486 18.45 -2.12 9.26
CA ALA A 486 19.10 -3.35 9.71
C ALA A 486 19.15 -4.41 8.61
N ASP A 487 19.99 -5.42 8.80
CA ASP A 487 19.86 -6.72 8.16
C ASP A 487 19.31 -7.73 9.19
N THR A 488 18.28 -8.50 8.82
CA THR A 488 17.63 -9.48 9.72
C THR A 488 17.71 -10.88 9.15
N THR A 489 18.25 -11.83 9.91
CA THR A 489 18.27 -13.26 9.56
C THR A 489 17.05 -13.94 10.17
N VAL A 490 16.16 -14.39 9.30
CA VAL A 490 14.81 -14.86 9.64
C VAL A 490 14.60 -16.30 9.16
N PRO A 491 13.73 -17.08 9.81
CA PRO A 491 13.51 -18.48 9.45
C PRO A 491 12.82 -18.65 8.09
N VAL A 492 13.22 -19.70 7.39
CA VAL A 492 12.56 -20.22 6.18
C VAL A 492 12.46 -21.73 6.31
N VAL A 493 11.37 -22.31 5.85
CA VAL A 493 11.20 -23.76 5.76
C VAL A 493 10.89 -24.17 4.32
N ILE A 494 11.49 -25.27 3.87
CA ILE A 494 11.27 -25.83 2.54
C ILE A 494 10.75 -27.26 2.68
N PHE A 495 9.56 -27.52 2.15
CA PHE A 495 9.03 -28.85 1.93
C PHE A 495 9.36 -29.27 0.51
N ASN A 496 10.33 -30.17 0.37
CA ASN A 496 10.89 -30.58 -0.92
C ASN A 496 10.49 -32.03 -1.24
N PRO A 497 10.23 -32.41 -2.50
CA PRO A 497 10.09 -33.81 -2.88
C PRO A 497 11.34 -34.59 -2.46
N SER A 498 11.15 -35.71 -1.73
CA SER A 498 12.26 -36.49 -1.20
C SER A 498 13.20 -36.95 -2.32
N THR A 499 14.50 -36.88 -2.08
CA THR A 499 15.49 -37.45 -3.00
C THR A 499 15.63 -38.97 -2.83
N ASP A 500 15.25 -39.50 -1.66
CA ASP A 500 15.33 -40.94 -1.35
C ASP A 500 14.06 -41.70 -1.76
N SER A 501 12.89 -41.11 -1.49
CA SER A 501 11.56 -41.68 -1.78
C SER A 501 10.78 -40.79 -2.75
N ARG A 502 11.41 -40.45 -3.86
CA ARG A 502 10.93 -39.42 -4.80
C ARG A 502 9.52 -39.70 -5.36
N PRO A 503 8.62 -38.70 -5.37
CA PRO A 503 7.32 -38.80 -6.03
C PRO A 503 7.43 -39.13 -7.52
N ALA A 504 6.53 -39.97 -8.03
CA ALA A 504 6.51 -40.37 -9.44
C ALA A 504 6.13 -39.23 -10.40
N THR A 505 5.58 -38.14 -9.88
CA THR A 505 5.18 -36.92 -10.60
C THR A 505 6.37 -36.02 -10.93
N CYS A 506 7.52 -36.26 -10.30
CA CYS A 506 8.75 -35.54 -10.59
C CYS A 506 9.37 -35.97 -11.92
N VAL A 507 9.57 -35.02 -12.83
CA VAL A 507 10.12 -35.31 -14.17
C VAL A 507 11.64 -35.36 -14.18
N ASP A 508 12.30 -34.49 -13.42
CA ASP A 508 13.75 -34.48 -13.25
C ASP A 508 14.17 -35.43 -12.11
N ALA A 509 15.36 -36.01 -12.21
CA ALA A 509 15.88 -36.96 -11.23
C ALA A 509 16.27 -36.28 -9.90
N THR A 510 16.55 -34.98 -9.93
CA THR A 510 17.15 -34.20 -8.83
C THR A 510 16.39 -32.92 -8.51
N LYS A 511 15.66 -32.33 -9.46
CA LYS A 511 15.00 -31.03 -9.29
C LYS A 511 13.48 -31.13 -9.21
N PRO A 512 12.80 -30.32 -8.38
CA PRO A 512 11.34 -30.23 -8.42
C PRO A 512 10.86 -29.71 -9.79
N ASN A 513 9.57 -29.91 -10.09
CA ASN A 513 8.93 -29.36 -11.29
C ASN A 513 8.74 -27.84 -11.19
N GLY A 514 8.62 -27.32 -9.97
CA GLY A 514 8.42 -25.91 -9.65
C GLY A 514 8.85 -25.61 -8.21
N VAL A 515 9.19 -24.36 -7.93
CA VAL A 515 9.39 -23.84 -6.57
C VAL A 515 8.23 -22.92 -6.27
N THR A 516 7.56 -23.11 -5.15
CA THR A 516 6.40 -22.31 -4.77
C THR A 516 6.69 -21.57 -3.48
N ILE A 517 6.67 -20.25 -3.53
CA ILE A 517 6.72 -19.42 -2.31
C ILE A 517 5.33 -19.43 -1.68
N PHE A 518 5.24 -19.75 -0.39
CA PHE A 518 3.99 -19.74 0.38
C PHE A 518 4.05 -18.65 1.45
N GLN A 519 3.06 -17.77 1.46
CA GLN A 519 2.88 -16.79 2.54
C GLN A 519 1.52 -16.97 3.24
N HIS A 520 1.58 -17.07 4.56
CA HIS A 520 0.45 -17.36 5.42
C HIS A 520 -0.42 -16.11 5.72
N GLY A 521 -1.61 -16.35 6.28
CA GLY A 521 -2.56 -15.32 6.70
C GLY A 521 -2.23 -14.63 8.02
N ILE A 522 -3.08 -13.69 8.43
CA ILE A 522 -2.93 -13.02 9.73
C ILE A 522 -3.18 -13.99 10.89
N THR A 523 -2.57 -13.75 12.05
CA THR A 523 -2.71 -14.53 13.30
C THR A 523 -2.13 -15.95 13.30
N VAL A 524 -1.57 -16.40 12.18
CA VAL A 524 -0.91 -17.71 12.02
C VAL A 524 0.57 -17.52 11.66
N ASP A 525 1.29 -18.60 11.36
CA ASP A 525 2.71 -18.56 11.01
C ASP A 525 3.08 -19.56 9.89
N ARG A 526 4.35 -19.59 9.49
CA ARG A 526 4.88 -20.45 8.42
C ARG A 526 4.57 -21.94 8.58
N SER A 527 4.29 -22.43 9.80
CA SER A 527 3.96 -23.84 10.03
C SER A 527 2.66 -24.27 9.36
N VAL A 528 1.73 -23.35 9.11
CA VAL A 528 0.45 -23.65 8.46
C VAL A 528 0.60 -24.05 6.99
N ALA A 529 1.78 -23.83 6.40
CA ALA A 529 2.13 -24.37 5.09
C ALA A 529 2.27 -25.90 5.10
N MET A 530 2.51 -26.55 6.25
CA MET A 530 2.96 -27.94 6.35
C MET A 530 2.08 -28.94 5.58
N LEU A 531 0.78 -28.96 5.87
CA LEU A 531 -0.14 -29.94 5.30
C LEU A 531 -0.35 -29.73 3.78
N PRO A 532 -0.69 -28.51 3.30
CA PRO A 532 -0.79 -28.28 1.86
C PRO A 532 0.57 -28.51 1.17
N ALA A 533 1.68 -28.07 1.75
CA ALA A 533 3.01 -28.22 1.16
C ALA A 533 3.41 -29.69 0.96
N ILE A 534 3.16 -30.57 1.93
CA ILE A 534 3.39 -32.01 1.79
C ILE A 534 2.60 -32.58 0.61
N LEU A 535 1.33 -32.21 0.48
CA LEU A 535 0.47 -32.67 -0.61
C LEU A 535 0.91 -32.10 -1.96
N LEU A 536 1.29 -30.83 -2.04
CA LEU A 536 1.77 -30.20 -3.27
C LEU A 536 3.12 -30.77 -3.72
N ALA A 537 4.06 -30.97 -2.78
CA ALA A 537 5.34 -31.62 -3.05
C ALA A 537 5.17 -33.04 -3.57
N GLN A 538 4.23 -33.80 -3.00
CA GLN A 538 3.98 -35.16 -3.45
C GLN A 538 3.20 -35.22 -4.78
N SER A 539 2.10 -34.47 -4.91
CA SER A 539 1.16 -34.60 -6.04
C SER A 539 1.58 -33.83 -7.29
N SER A 540 2.36 -32.76 -7.14
CA SER A 540 2.77 -31.87 -8.25
C SER A 540 4.29 -31.64 -8.32
N CYS A 541 5.07 -32.36 -7.50
CA CYS A 541 6.53 -32.25 -7.41
C CYS A 541 7.00 -30.80 -7.21
N GLN A 542 6.34 -30.05 -6.32
CA GLN A 542 6.73 -28.68 -5.98
C GLN A 542 7.67 -28.67 -4.77
N ALA A 543 8.70 -27.82 -4.78
CA ALA A 543 9.38 -27.43 -3.56
C ALA A 543 8.66 -26.20 -2.97
N VAL A 544 8.05 -26.33 -1.80
CA VAL A 544 7.30 -25.22 -1.19
C VAL A 544 8.16 -24.52 -0.15
N VAL A 545 8.48 -23.25 -0.38
CA VAL A 545 9.28 -22.37 0.46
C VAL A 545 8.32 -21.49 1.27
N ALA A 546 8.22 -21.70 2.58
CA ALA A 546 7.37 -20.91 3.46
C ALA A 546 8.21 -19.98 4.35
N ILE A 547 7.74 -18.74 4.47
CA ILE A 547 8.36 -17.67 5.25
C ILE A 547 7.29 -16.86 5.98
N ASP A 548 7.63 -16.38 7.17
CA ASP A 548 6.73 -15.51 7.93
C ASP A 548 6.70 -14.08 7.39
N GLN A 549 5.56 -13.43 7.56
CA GLN A 549 5.42 -12.00 7.39
C GLN A 549 6.16 -11.22 8.49
N PRO A 550 6.43 -9.91 8.30
CA PRO A 550 6.88 -9.05 9.40
C PRO A 550 5.98 -9.20 10.64
N LEU A 551 6.57 -9.19 11.84
CA LEU A 551 5.88 -9.34 13.12
C LEU A 551 5.14 -10.68 13.33
N HIS A 552 5.39 -11.68 12.47
CA HIS A 552 4.90 -13.05 12.60
C HIS A 552 6.04 -14.04 12.88
N GLY A 553 5.73 -15.28 13.17
CA GLY A 553 6.72 -16.31 13.47
C GLY A 553 6.12 -17.41 14.32
N LEU A 554 6.87 -18.49 14.53
CA LEU A 554 6.37 -19.63 15.30
C LEU A 554 5.98 -19.20 16.72
N ALA A 555 4.68 -19.27 17.02
CA ALA A 555 4.20 -19.20 18.39
C ALA A 555 4.22 -20.62 19.00
N GLY A 556 4.97 -20.79 20.08
CA GLY A 556 5.47 -22.09 20.52
C GLY A 556 4.39 -23.15 20.74
N ALA A 557 4.73 -24.38 20.35
CA ALA A 557 4.30 -25.59 21.03
C ALA A 557 5.58 -26.34 21.43
N ASP A 558 5.95 -26.34 22.71
CA ASP A 558 6.89 -27.35 23.20
C ASP A 558 6.34 -28.75 22.90
N ALA A 559 7.19 -29.76 22.77
CA ALA A 559 6.75 -31.15 22.60
C ALA A 559 5.83 -31.57 23.77
N GLY A 560 4.52 -31.72 23.50
CA GLY A 560 3.49 -32.05 24.50
C GLY A 560 2.71 -30.85 25.08
N ALA A 561 2.98 -29.61 24.63
CA ALA A 561 2.17 -28.45 24.93
C ALA A 561 0.94 -28.36 24.01
N VAL A 562 -0.11 -27.67 24.47
CA VAL A 562 -1.21 -27.23 23.60
C VAL A 562 -0.60 -26.23 22.61
N PRO A 563 -0.77 -26.40 21.29
CA PRO A 563 -0.24 -25.44 20.32
C PRO A 563 -0.74 -24.02 20.61
N GLY A 564 0.11 -23.02 20.42
CA GLY A 564 -0.35 -21.63 20.35
C GLY A 564 -1.46 -21.48 19.29
N PRO A 565 -2.38 -20.52 19.45
CA PRO A 565 -3.40 -20.27 18.44
C PRO A 565 -2.73 -20.03 17.07
N GLY A 566 -3.18 -20.74 16.03
CA GLY A 566 -2.70 -20.54 14.66
C GLY A 566 -1.39 -21.24 14.28
N THR A 567 -0.91 -22.22 15.07
CA THR A 567 0.35 -22.94 14.79
C THR A 567 0.14 -24.44 14.58
N VAL A 568 0.93 -25.04 13.67
CA VAL A 568 0.92 -26.47 13.36
C VAL A 568 2.20 -27.12 13.91
N PRO A 569 2.11 -28.04 14.89
CA PRO A 569 3.29 -28.64 15.53
C PRO A 569 4.21 -29.41 14.57
N GLY A 570 5.53 -29.26 14.74
CA GLY A 570 6.52 -30.08 14.02
C GLY A 570 7.71 -29.31 13.48
N LEU A 571 7.64 -27.97 13.47
CA LEU A 571 8.78 -27.12 13.17
C LEU A 571 9.44 -26.61 14.47
N SER A 572 10.70 -26.20 14.35
CA SER A 572 11.48 -25.61 15.43
C SER A 572 11.67 -24.11 15.18
N ALA A 573 11.61 -23.32 16.24
CA ALA A 573 11.97 -21.91 16.16
C ALA A 573 13.46 -21.74 15.82
N LEU A 574 13.79 -20.65 15.13
CA LEU A 574 15.17 -20.33 14.81
C LEU A 574 15.93 -19.94 16.09
N ASP A 575 17.00 -20.68 16.40
CA ASP A 575 17.90 -20.38 17.50
C ASP A 575 19.25 -19.88 16.97
N GLU A 576 19.64 -18.68 17.39
CA GLU A 576 20.87 -18.01 16.96
C GLU A 576 22.12 -18.83 17.28
N THR A 577 22.18 -19.43 18.46
CA THR A 577 23.35 -20.21 18.90
C THR A 577 23.53 -21.45 18.02
N THR A 578 22.44 -22.14 17.73
CA THR A 578 22.40 -23.33 16.88
C THR A 578 22.76 -23.00 15.44
N LEU A 579 22.20 -21.93 14.88
CA LEU A 579 22.53 -21.45 13.53
C LEU A 579 24.03 -21.11 13.44
N THR A 580 24.52 -20.29 14.37
CA THR A 580 25.92 -19.84 14.39
C THR A 580 26.89 -21.01 14.49
N ALA A 581 26.58 -22.01 15.32
CA ALA A 581 27.42 -23.21 15.43
C ALA A 581 27.46 -24.00 14.11
N ALA A 582 26.31 -24.20 13.46
CA ALA A 582 26.22 -24.94 12.21
C ALA A 582 26.92 -24.21 11.05
N VAL A 583 26.76 -22.90 10.93
CA VAL A 583 27.42 -22.09 9.90
C VAL A 583 28.94 -22.08 10.11
N ASN A 584 29.42 -21.92 11.35
CA ASN A 584 30.86 -22.00 11.65
C ASN A 584 31.47 -23.36 11.31
N GLN A 585 30.69 -24.43 11.35
CA GLN A 585 31.11 -25.73 10.88
C GLN A 585 31.22 -25.78 9.34
N LEU A 586 30.25 -25.21 8.62
CA LEU A 586 30.28 -25.14 7.15
C LEU A 586 31.42 -24.25 6.65
N LEU A 587 31.73 -23.14 7.33
CA LEU A 587 32.86 -22.27 7.01
C LEU A 587 34.22 -23.01 7.00
N GLN A 588 34.33 -24.12 7.74
CA GLN A 588 35.53 -24.96 7.79
C GLN A 588 35.55 -26.05 6.71
N ALA A 589 34.50 -26.17 5.90
CA ALA A 589 34.41 -27.18 4.85
C ALA A 589 35.37 -26.87 3.69
N PRO A 590 35.95 -27.90 3.04
CA PRO A 590 36.80 -27.70 1.86
C PRO A 590 36.07 -26.94 0.75
N GLY A 591 36.69 -25.89 0.21
CA GLY A 591 36.13 -25.10 -0.88
C GLY A 591 35.35 -23.84 -0.45
N VAL A 592 35.09 -23.66 0.85
CA VAL A 592 34.38 -22.47 1.35
C VAL A 592 35.35 -21.30 1.61
N ALA A 593 36.51 -21.55 2.20
CA ALA A 593 37.49 -20.49 2.48
C ALA A 593 37.97 -19.77 1.21
N GLY A 594 37.89 -18.44 1.21
CA GLY A 594 38.21 -17.54 0.10
C GLY A 594 37.14 -17.47 -1.00
N SER A 595 35.99 -18.13 -0.82
CA SER A 595 34.89 -18.14 -1.80
C SER A 595 33.86 -17.02 -1.52
N PRO A 596 33.03 -16.66 -2.51
CA PRO A 596 31.88 -15.77 -2.28
C PRO A 596 30.90 -16.30 -1.20
N LEU A 597 30.79 -17.63 -1.07
CA LEU A 597 29.95 -18.28 -0.06
C LEU A 597 30.44 -17.99 1.36
N GLU A 598 31.75 -17.85 1.60
CA GLU A 598 32.27 -17.45 2.92
C GLU A 598 31.73 -16.07 3.35
N ALA A 599 31.70 -15.10 2.42
CA ALA A 599 31.17 -13.77 2.72
C ALA A 599 29.67 -13.83 3.03
N GLN A 600 28.90 -14.61 2.27
CA GLN A 600 27.46 -14.81 2.50
C GLN A 600 27.19 -15.46 3.86
N LEU A 601 27.87 -16.56 4.18
CA LEU A 601 27.70 -17.25 5.46
C LEU A 601 28.10 -16.38 6.65
N ASN A 602 29.17 -15.59 6.52
CA ASN A 602 29.53 -14.62 7.55
C ASN A 602 28.48 -13.51 7.69
N ALA A 603 27.94 -12.98 6.59
CA ALA A 603 26.86 -11.98 6.66
C ALA A 603 25.61 -12.53 7.38
N LEU A 604 25.26 -13.81 7.12
CA LEU A 604 24.11 -14.47 7.72
C LEU A 604 24.16 -14.49 9.26
N ILE A 605 25.32 -14.82 9.84
CA ILE A 605 25.50 -14.93 11.30
C ILE A 605 25.95 -13.63 11.98
N ASN A 606 26.18 -12.55 11.20
CA ASN A 606 26.52 -11.22 11.71
C ASN A 606 25.41 -10.19 11.42
N ALA A 607 24.21 -10.65 11.06
CA ALA A 607 23.04 -9.79 10.91
C ALA A 607 22.70 -9.07 12.23
N ASP A 608 22.06 -7.91 12.16
CA ASP A 608 21.69 -7.11 13.35
C ASP A 608 20.67 -7.82 14.23
N TYR A 609 19.91 -8.75 13.65
CA TYR A 609 18.98 -9.62 14.37
C TYR A 609 18.94 -11.02 13.76
N ILE A 610 18.88 -12.06 14.61
CA ILE A 610 18.71 -13.45 14.22
C ILE A 610 17.57 -14.06 15.05
N GLY A 611 16.45 -14.44 14.41
CA GLY A 611 15.33 -15.06 15.12
C GLY A 611 13.97 -14.94 14.41
N GLU A 612 12.91 -15.26 15.15
CA GLU A 612 11.52 -15.15 14.69
C GLU A 612 11.11 -13.68 14.46
N ARG A 613 10.28 -13.39 13.46
CA ARG A 613 9.99 -11.99 13.06
C ARG A 613 9.04 -11.25 14.00
N HIS A 614 8.43 -11.93 14.97
CA HIS A 614 7.73 -11.28 16.08
C HIS A 614 8.71 -10.74 17.15
N PHE A 615 10.02 -10.99 17.03
CA PHE A 615 11.08 -10.50 17.91
C PHE A 615 10.92 -10.82 19.41
N GLY A 616 10.14 -11.85 19.74
CA GLY A 616 9.76 -12.18 21.12
C GLY A 616 8.65 -11.30 21.73
N TYR A 617 7.93 -10.51 20.93
CA TYR A 617 6.86 -9.61 21.38
C TYR A 617 5.47 -10.04 20.87
N THR A 618 4.45 -9.68 21.63
CA THR A 618 3.04 -9.82 21.27
C THR A 618 2.25 -8.59 21.73
N ALA A 619 1.06 -8.37 21.17
CA ALA A 619 0.20 -7.27 21.59
C ALA A 619 -0.52 -7.58 22.90
N ASN A 620 -0.58 -6.60 23.80
CA ASN A 620 -1.55 -6.61 24.89
C ASN A 620 -2.94 -6.10 24.43
N GLU A 621 -3.87 -5.97 25.38
CA GLU A 621 -5.24 -5.48 25.13
C GLU A 621 -5.30 -4.05 24.55
N SER A 622 -4.27 -3.24 24.76
CA SER A 622 -4.16 -1.86 24.23
C SER A 622 -3.28 -1.76 22.99
N LEU A 623 -3.02 -2.89 22.30
CA LEU A 623 -2.17 -2.98 21.12
C LEU A 623 -0.70 -2.56 21.36
N GLN A 624 -0.26 -2.53 22.62
CA GLN A 624 1.13 -2.22 22.96
C GLN A 624 1.98 -3.49 22.96
N PRO A 625 3.25 -3.40 22.58
CA PRO A 625 4.15 -4.54 22.54
C PRO A 625 4.52 -4.97 23.97
N VAL A 626 4.42 -6.27 24.24
CA VAL A 626 4.89 -6.89 25.48
C VAL A 626 5.75 -8.09 25.14
N ALA A 627 6.91 -8.20 25.78
CA ALA A 627 7.76 -9.37 25.64
C ALA A 627 7.06 -10.60 26.24
N ALA A 628 7.12 -11.73 25.55
CA ALA A 628 6.52 -12.97 25.99
C ALA A 628 7.40 -14.17 25.62
N ASP A 629 7.31 -15.24 26.41
CA ASP A 629 7.88 -16.53 26.02
C ASP A 629 7.21 -17.03 24.74
N LEU A 630 7.93 -17.78 23.91
CA LEU A 630 7.47 -18.25 22.60
C LEU A 630 6.06 -18.86 22.63
N ALA A 631 5.75 -19.67 23.65
CA ALA A 631 4.44 -20.33 23.82
C ALA A 631 3.26 -19.39 24.09
N ASN A 632 3.51 -18.14 24.47
CA ASN A 632 2.49 -17.14 24.81
C ASN A 632 2.40 -16.01 23.76
N ILE A 633 3.13 -16.13 22.65
CA ILE A 633 3.10 -15.15 21.58
C ILE A 633 1.89 -15.42 20.69
N SER A 634 1.15 -14.37 20.32
CA SER A 634 0.20 -14.43 19.22
C SER A 634 0.87 -13.85 17.97
N SER A 635 1.19 -14.72 17.01
CA SER A 635 1.84 -14.35 15.75
C SER A 635 1.04 -13.24 15.05
N GLY A 636 1.70 -12.17 14.59
CA GLY A 636 1.03 -11.08 13.88
C GLY A 636 0.16 -10.15 14.73
N SER A 637 0.09 -10.36 16.04
CA SER A 637 -0.80 -9.58 16.92
C SER A 637 -0.54 -8.07 16.91
N LEU A 638 0.67 -7.63 16.51
CA LEU A 638 1.11 -6.24 16.39
C LEU A 638 1.15 -5.71 14.94
N PHE A 639 0.73 -6.52 13.95
CA PHE A 639 0.84 -6.15 12.53
C PHE A 639 -0.06 -4.97 12.14
N ILE A 640 -1.27 -4.93 12.67
CA ILE A 640 -2.25 -3.85 12.45
C ILE A 640 -2.16 -2.88 13.62
N ASN A 641 -1.82 -1.63 13.33
CA ASN A 641 -1.60 -0.56 14.29
C ASN A 641 -2.30 0.74 13.84
N PRO A 642 -3.60 0.94 14.15
CA PRO A 642 -4.31 2.16 13.78
C PRO A 642 -3.84 3.40 14.57
N LEU A 643 -3.05 3.21 15.64
CA LEU A 643 -2.43 4.30 16.41
C LEU A 643 -1.14 4.81 15.76
N ASN A 644 -0.60 4.08 14.77
CA ASN A 644 0.48 4.52 13.89
C ASN A 644 0.22 3.94 12.49
N MET A 645 -0.52 4.70 11.68
CA MET A 645 -0.94 4.28 10.34
C MET A 645 0.27 3.97 9.44
N MET A 646 1.36 4.70 9.61
CA MET A 646 2.60 4.53 8.84
C MET A 646 3.24 3.17 9.13
N ASN A 647 3.26 2.77 10.40
CA ASN A 647 3.73 1.44 10.80
C ASN A 647 2.91 0.32 10.13
N SER A 648 1.58 0.44 10.10
CA SER A 648 0.70 -0.55 9.45
C SER A 648 0.98 -0.66 7.95
N ARG A 649 1.11 0.48 7.25
CA ARG A 649 1.50 0.54 5.83
C ARG A 649 2.85 -0.11 5.59
N ASP A 650 3.84 0.22 6.41
CA ASP A 650 5.21 -0.22 6.22
C ASP A 650 5.42 -1.69 6.61
N ASN A 651 4.54 -2.27 7.44
CA ASN A 651 4.47 -3.72 7.65
C ASN A 651 4.07 -4.46 6.36
N LEU A 652 3.09 -3.95 5.61
CA LEU A 652 2.72 -4.48 4.29
C LEU A 652 3.88 -4.32 3.29
N ARG A 653 4.48 -3.13 3.20
CA ARG A 653 5.60 -2.86 2.29
C ARG A 653 6.81 -3.75 2.60
N GLN A 654 7.16 -3.94 3.86
CA GLN A 654 8.24 -4.83 4.27
C GLN A 654 7.95 -6.29 3.88
N GLY A 655 6.70 -6.76 4.03
CA GLY A 655 6.31 -8.11 3.59
C GLY A 655 6.51 -8.31 2.09
N VAL A 656 6.18 -7.31 1.26
CA VAL A 656 6.41 -7.34 -0.19
C VAL A 656 7.91 -7.35 -0.53
N VAL A 657 8.72 -6.50 0.10
CA VAL A 657 10.17 -6.45 -0.12
C VAL A 657 10.84 -7.77 0.29
N ASP A 658 10.37 -8.40 1.36
CA ASP A 658 10.85 -9.71 1.77
C ASP A 658 10.56 -10.78 0.70
N LEU A 659 9.34 -10.81 0.16
CA LEU A 659 8.97 -11.74 -0.90
C LEU A 659 9.79 -11.52 -2.18
N LEU A 660 10.04 -10.27 -2.58
CA LEU A 660 10.90 -9.95 -3.72
C LEU A 660 12.32 -10.52 -3.51
N ASN A 661 12.89 -10.35 -2.32
CA ASN A 661 14.22 -10.89 -2.01
C ASN A 661 14.23 -12.41 -1.89
N VAL A 662 13.18 -13.03 -1.35
CA VAL A 662 13.03 -14.50 -1.34
C VAL A 662 12.97 -15.05 -2.76
N ALA A 663 12.18 -14.44 -3.64
CA ALA A 663 12.08 -14.83 -5.05
C ALA A 663 13.43 -14.75 -5.76
N ALA A 664 14.15 -13.64 -5.60
CA ALA A 664 15.51 -13.49 -6.14
C ALA A 664 16.48 -14.55 -5.60
N SER A 665 16.30 -14.99 -4.36
CA SER A 665 17.20 -15.92 -3.65
C SER A 665 16.98 -17.39 -3.96
N ILE A 666 15.84 -17.79 -4.55
CA ILE A 666 15.55 -19.20 -4.87
C ILE A 666 16.69 -19.83 -5.67
N GLN A 667 17.23 -19.11 -6.65
CA GLN A 667 18.29 -19.61 -7.52
C GLN A 667 19.64 -19.86 -6.82
N THR A 668 19.81 -19.39 -5.58
CA THR A 668 21.03 -19.57 -4.78
C THR A 668 20.83 -20.43 -3.54
N MET A 669 19.63 -20.94 -3.28
CA MET A 669 19.39 -21.81 -2.12
C MET A 669 20.10 -23.16 -2.30
N ASP A 670 21.01 -23.46 -1.38
CA ASP A 670 21.69 -24.76 -1.22
C ASP A 670 21.01 -25.51 -0.07
N ILE A 671 20.19 -26.51 -0.39
CA ILE A 671 19.36 -27.23 0.57
C ILE A 671 19.97 -28.58 0.97
N ASP A 672 20.94 -29.10 0.21
CA ASP A 672 21.62 -30.36 0.51
C ASP A 672 22.99 -30.18 1.19
N GLY A 673 23.48 -28.94 1.28
CA GLY A 673 24.69 -28.55 1.99
C GLY A 673 25.97 -28.91 1.23
N ASN A 674 25.92 -28.94 -0.11
CA ASN A 674 27.07 -29.23 -0.96
C ASN A 674 27.79 -27.92 -1.41
N PRO A 675 28.89 -27.50 -0.76
CA PRO A 675 29.53 -26.24 -1.14
C PRO A 675 30.11 -26.34 -2.56
N GLY A 676 29.69 -25.43 -3.45
CA GLY A 676 30.31 -25.23 -4.77
C GLY A 676 29.49 -25.69 -5.99
N THR A 677 28.22 -26.09 -5.83
CA THR A 677 27.29 -26.23 -6.97
C THR A 677 26.40 -24.99 -7.09
N GLN A 678 25.77 -24.80 -8.26
CA GLN A 678 24.69 -23.81 -8.42
C GLN A 678 23.55 -24.19 -7.45
N GLY A 679 22.81 -23.23 -6.89
CA GLY A 679 21.72 -23.51 -5.95
C GLY A 679 20.79 -24.62 -6.47
N ASP A 680 20.38 -25.52 -5.58
CA ASP A 680 19.64 -26.76 -5.91
C ASP A 680 18.33 -26.48 -6.65
N LEU A 681 17.76 -25.29 -6.40
CA LEU A 681 16.50 -24.81 -6.96
C LEU A 681 16.67 -23.90 -8.19
N ALA A 682 17.90 -23.67 -8.67
CA ALA A 682 18.18 -22.81 -9.82
C ALA A 682 17.56 -23.35 -11.11
N GLY A 683 17.04 -22.45 -11.95
CA GLY A 683 16.45 -22.78 -13.26
C GLY A 683 15.12 -23.55 -13.18
N VAL A 684 14.49 -23.59 -12.01
CA VAL A 684 13.16 -24.16 -11.81
C VAL A 684 12.12 -23.03 -11.85
N PRO A 685 10.93 -23.20 -12.47
CA PRO A 685 9.88 -22.19 -12.45
C PRO A 685 9.49 -21.78 -11.02
N VAL A 686 9.35 -20.48 -10.78
CA VAL A 686 8.93 -19.93 -9.48
C VAL A 686 7.44 -19.63 -9.52
N ASN A 687 6.70 -20.09 -8.53
CA ASN A 687 5.27 -19.88 -8.33
C ASN A 687 5.03 -19.20 -6.97
N PHE A 688 3.82 -18.69 -6.76
CA PHE A 688 3.42 -18.08 -5.50
C PHE A 688 2.05 -18.58 -5.03
N ILE A 689 1.93 -18.81 -3.73
CA ILE A 689 0.67 -19.02 -3.01
C ILE A 689 0.59 -18.01 -1.87
N GLY A 690 -0.47 -17.22 -1.85
CA GLY A 690 -0.83 -16.36 -0.73
C GLY A 690 -2.20 -16.75 -0.19
N HIS A 691 -2.34 -16.83 1.14
CA HIS A 691 -3.63 -17.03 1.80
C HIS A 691 -3.92 -15.86 2.74
N SER A 692 -5.14 -15.30 2.68
CA SER A 692 -5.56 -14.20 3.56
C SER A 692 -4.58 -13.01 3.48
N LEU A 693 -4.01 -12.53 4.60
CA LEU A 693 -2.96 -11.50 4.59
C LEU A 693 -1.76 -11.83 3.68
N GLY A 694 -1.43 -13.12 3.50
CA GLY A 694 -0.40 -13.55 2.55
C GLY A 694 -0.83 -13.36 1.08
N GLY A 695 -2.13 -13.42 0.79
CA GLY A 695 -2.69 -13.03 -0.50
C GLY A 695 -2.79 -11.51 -0.68
N ILE A 696 -2.96 -10.74 0.40
CA ILE A 696 -2.94 -9.26 0.38
C ILE A 696 -1.53 -8.81 -0.03
N SER A 697 -0.51 -9.10 0.79
CA SER A 697 0.88 -8.80 0.44
C SER A 697 1.30 -9.47 -0.88
N GLY A 698 0.80 -10.69 -1.12
CA GLY A 698 1.06 -11.48 -2.31
C GLY A 698 0.54 -10.91 -3.62
N THR A 699 -0.61 -10.22 -3.62
CA THR A 699 -1.17 -9.55 -4.81
C THR A 699 -0.22 -8.44 -5.27
N VAL A 700 0.26 -7.64 -4.32
CA VAL A 700 1.20 -6.55 -4.59
C VAL A 700 2.55 -7.10 -5.05
N PHE A 701 3.10 -8.08 -4.34
CA PHE A 701 4.33 -8.77 -4.72
C PHE A 701 4.25 -9.35 -6.14
N ALA A 702 3.20 -10.11 -6.44
CA ALA A 702 3.05 -10.77 -7.73
C ALA A 702 2.87 -9.75 -8.86
N SER A 703 2.12 -8.65 -8.62
CA SER A 703 1.98 -7.57 -9.60
C SER A 703 3.33 -6.95 -9.95
N LEU A 704 4.22 -6.75 -8.97
CA LEU A 704 5.54 -6.15 -9.19
C LEU A 704 6.51 -7.13 -9.85
N ALA A 705 6.52 -8.39 -9.41
CA ALA A 705 7.40 -9.44 -9.94
C ALA A 705 7.10 -9.76 -11.41
N ASN A 706 5.81 -9.68 -11.80
CA ASN A 706 5.34 -9.95 -13.16
C ASN A 706 5.19 -8.70 -14.04
N ASP A 707 5.37 -7.49 -13.48
CA ASP A 707 5.43 -6.28 -14.29
C ASP A 707 6.62 -6.35 -15.26
N THR A 708 6.31 -6.37 -16.56
CA THR A 708 7.33 -6.55 -17.60
C THR A 708 8.33 -5.40 -17.65
N ALA A 709 7.90 -4.16 -17.38
CA ALA A 709 8.76 -2.99 -17.43
C ALA A 709 9.72 -2.97 -16.24
N LEU A 710 9.21 -3.20 -15.03
CA LEU A 710 10.02 -3.26 -13.81
C LEU A 710 11.01 -4.44 -13.85
N ASN A 711 10.54 -5.62 -14.25
CA ASN A 711 11.39 -6.80 -14.36
C ASN A 711 12.50 -6.60 -15.41
N THR A 712 12.18 -6.00 -16.56
CA THR A 712 13.19 -5.63 -17.57
C THR A 712 14.22 -4.63 -17.02
N ALA A 713 13.77 -3.59 -16.32
CA ALA A 713 14.68 -2.59 -15.75
C ALA A 713 15.59 -3.19 -14.65
N LEU A 714 15.06 -4.10 -13.83
CA LEU A 714 15.84 -4.81 -12.82
C LEU A 714 16.90 -5.72 -13.46
N ASN A 715 16.55 -6.54 -14.45
CA ASN A 715 17.50 -7.43 -15.10
C ASN A 715 18.57 -6.69 -15.90
N GLN A 716 18.25 -5.53 -16.49
CA GLN A 716 19.27 -4.64 -17.06
C GLN A 716 20.27 -4.13 -16.00
N THR A 717 19.79 -3.93 -14.76
CA THR A 717 20.65 -3.57 -13.64
C THR A 717 21.55 -4.74 -13.24
N TYR A 718 21.04 -5.97 -13.23
CA TYR A 718 21.84 -7.18 -12.99
C TYR A 718 22.93 -7.35 -14.06
N ASP A 719 22.59 -7.23 -15.34
CA ASP A 719 23.54 -7.31 -16.47
C ASP A 719 24.68 -6.29 -16.35
N ALA A 720 24.37 -5.08 -15.87
CA ALA A 720 25.35 -4.01 -15.71
C ALA A 720 26.26 -4.19 -14.48
N ALA A 721 25.85 -4.97 -13.48
CA ALA A 721 26.56 -5.20 -12.23
C ALA A 721 27.32 -6.55 -12.24
N PRO A 722 28.67 -6.57 -12.27
CA PRO A 722 29.43 -7.82 -12.42
C PRO A 722 29.16 -8.91 -11.38
N ALA A 723 28.75 -8.54 -10.16
CA ALA A 723 28.40 -9.47 -9.09
C ALA A 723 27.01 -10.10 -9.26
N LEU A 724 26.12 -9.48 -10.06
CA LEU A 724 24.74 -9.90 -10.27
C LEU A 724 24.48 -10.46 -11.67
N ALA A 725 25.35 -10.17 -12.64
CA ALA A 725 25.27 -10.65 -14.02
C ALA A 725 25.05 -12.18 -14.22
N PRO A 726 25.40 -13.08 -13.29
CA PRO A 726 25.05 -14.50 -13.39
C PRO A 726 23.60 -14.85 -13.04
N PHE A 727 22.82 -13.90 -12.54
CA PHE A 727 21.47 -14.10 -12.03
C PHE A 727 20.44 -13.39 -12.89
N ASP A 728 19.21 -13.90 -12.85
CA ASP A 728 18.03 -13.23 -13.38
C ASP A 728 16.97 -13.17 -12.27
N PHE A 729 16.23 -12.07 -12.17
CA PHE A 729 15.06 -12.02 -11.30
C PHE A 729 13.92 -12.85 -11.91
N PRO A 730 13.31 -13.79 -11.17
CA PRO A 730 12.29 -14.67 -11.74
C PRO A 730 10.95 -13.95 -11.95
N THR A 731 10.38 -14.09 -13.14
CA THR A 731 8.94 -13.88 -13.35
C THR A 731 8.17 -15.07 -12.77
N LEU A 732 7.08 -14.82 -12.05
CA LEU A 732 6.26 -15.88 -11.46
C LEU A 732 5.47 -16.61 -12.56
N ASN A 733 5.62 -17.92 -12.60
CA ASN A 733 4.97 -18.80 -13.56
C ASN A 733 3.50 -19.03 -13.24
N SER A 734 3.11 -19.08 -11.97
CA SER A 734 1.71 -19.21 -11.53
C SER A 734 1.51 -18.53 -10.18
N VAL A 735 0.33 -17.93 -9.99
CA VAL A 735 -0.06 -17.19 -8.78
C VAL A 735 -1.38 -17.76 -8.28
N VAL A 736 -1.41 -18.15 -7.01
CA VAL A 736 -2.64 -18.63 -6.35
C VAL A 736 -2.94 -17.77 -5.14
N LEU A 737 -4.14 -17.19 -5.11
CA LEU A 737 -4.59 -16.28 -4.08
C LEU A 737 -5.84 -16.86 -3.40
N HIS A 738 -5.67 -17.37 -2.18
CA HIS A 738 -6.77 -17.94 -1.41
C HIS A 738 -7.36 -16.92 -0.44
N ASN A 739 -8.68 -16.70 -0.50
CA ASN A 739 -9.48 -15.97 0.49
C ASN A 739 -8.84 -14.64 0.90
N THR A 740 -8.50 -13.82 -0.09
CA THR A 740 -7.82 -12.53 0.06
C THR A 740 -8.70 -11.39 -0.44
N GLY A 741 -8.39 -10.14 -0.13
CA GLY A 741 -9.17 -8.99 -0.57
C GLY A 741 -8.35 -7.71 -0.73
N GLY A 742 -9.00 -6.66 -1.24
CA GLY A 742 -8.43 -5.30 -1.37
C GLY A 742 -9.07 -4.30 -0.40
N GLN A 743 -8.60 -3.06 -0.45
CA GLN A 743 -9.05 -1.93 0.37
C GLN A 743 -8.99 -2.27 1.87
N VAL A 744 -7.77 -2.57 2.33
CA VAL A 744 -7.47 -3.22 3.62
C VAL A 744 -8.11 -2.49 4.79
N THR A 745 -8.19 -1.16 4.76
CA THR A 745 -8.80 -0.40 5.87
C THR A 745 -10.30 -0.70 6.01
N ARG A 746 -11.05 -0.67 4.90
CA ARG A 746 -12.49 -0.99 4.89
C ARG A 746 -12.74 -2.49 5.00
N LEU A 747 -11.82 -3.33 4.55
CA LEU A 747 -11.82 -4.76 4.84
C LEU A 747 -11.78 -5.01 6.36
N ILE A 748 -10.86 -4.35 7.09
CA ILE A 748 -10.77 -4.46 8.56
C ILE A 748 -12.07 -4.01 9.24
N GLU A 749 -12.67 -2.90 8.78
CA GLU A 749 -13.96 -2.43 9.28
C GLU A 749 -15.07 -3.47 9.06
N ASN A 750 -15.07 -4.13 7.90
CA ASN A 750 -16.12 -5.05 7.48
C ASN A 750 -15.82 -6.53 7.78
N SER A 751 -14.76 -6.82 8.53
CA SER A 751 -14.40 -8.19 8.92
C SER A 751 -15.06 -8.57 10.25
N PRO A 752 -16.01 -9.53 10.29
CA PRO A 752 -16.61 -9.98 11.55
C PRO A 752 -15.60 -10.47 12.59
N SER A 753 -14.50 -11.11 12.18
CA SER A 753 -13.51 -11.67 13.10
C SER A 753 -12.45 -10.67 13.58
N ILE A 754 -12.20 -9.59 12.82
CA ILE A 754 -11.13 -8.61 13.12
C ILE A 754 -11.69 -7.28 13.65
N SER A 755 -12.82 -6.81 13.10
CA SER A 755 -13.37 -5.47 13.36
C SER A 755 -13.54 -5.16 14.85
N GLY A 756 -14.03 -6.10 15.65
CA GLY A 756 -14.28 -5.88 17.08
C GLY A 756 -13.04 -5.45 17.88
N ARG A 757 -11.85 -5.96 17.53
CA ARG A 757 -10.58 -5.61 18.18
C ARG A 757 -10.13 -4.19 17.81
N VAL A 758 -10.34 -3.79 16.56
CA VAL A 758 -9.89 -2.49 16.02
C VAL A 758 -10.88 -1.39 16.36
N LEU A 759 -12.16 -1.58 16.04
CA LEU A 759 -13.22 -0.60 16.23
C LEU A 759 -13.52 -0.34 17.71
N GLY A 760 -13.44 -1.36 18.58
CA GLY A 760 -13.58 -1.17 20.03
C GLY A 760 -12.50 -0.28 20.63
N GLY A 761 -11.26 -0.41 20.15
CA GLY A 761 -10.14 0.45 20.53
C GLY A 761 -10.33 1.89 20.05
N LEU A 762 -10.73 2.07 18.79
CA LEU A 762 -11.02 3.37 18.19
C LEU A 762 -12.20 4.09 18.88
N ALA A 763 -13.30 3.38 19.15
CA ALA A 763 -14.46 3.94 19.83
C ALA A 763 -14.14 4.39 21.26
N SER A 764 -13.29 3.63 21.98
CA SER A 764 -12.80 4.02 23.31
C SER A 764 -11.99 5.31 23.30
N ALA A 765 -11.52 5.71 22.12
CA ALA A 765 -10.69 6.86 21.89
C ALA A 765 -11.43 8.01 21.17
N GLY A 766 -12.75 7.87 20.97
CA GLY A 766 -13.64 8.90 20.40
C GLY A 766 -14.03 8.68 18.94
N VAL A 767 -13.36 7.77 18.23
CA VAL A 767 -13.60 7.49 16.80
C VAL A 767 -14.68 6.42 16.66
N THR A 768 -15.92 6.83 16.39
CA THR A 768 -17.10 5.93 16.37
C THR A 768 -17.75 5.89 14.99
N GLN A 769 -18.09 4.69 14.50
CA GLN A 769 -18.82 4.54 13.23
C GLN A 769 -20.10 5.39 13.18
N GLY A 770 -20.40 5.92 11.99
CA GLY A 770 -21.53 6.82 11.76
C GLY A 770 -21.26 8.29 12.11
N THR A 771 -20.03 8.65 12.48
CA THR A 771 -19.59 10.05 12.61
C THR A 771 -18.74 10.48 11.43
N SER A 772 -18.67 11.80 11.19
CA SER A 772 -17.78 12.33 10.16
C SER A 772 -16.31 12.15 10.49
N ASP A 773 -15.98 12.11 11.78
CA ASP A 773 -14.60 11.95 12.26
C ASP A 773 -14.10 10.53 11.99
N PHE A 774 -14.97 9.53 12.14
CA PHE A 774 -14.66 8.16 11.73
C PHE A 774 -14.39 8.05 10.24
N GLU A 775 -15.25 8.65 9.40
CA GLU A 775 -15.07 8.61 7.95
C GLU A 775 -13.80 9.36 7.51
N SER A 776 -13.47 10.47 8.16
CA SER A 776 -12.22 11.21 7.90
C SER A 776 -10.99 10.41 8.35
N PHE A 777 -11.04 9.77 9.52
CA PHE A 777 -9.98 8.90 10.03
C PHE A 777 -9.69 7.75 9.07
N PHE A 778 -10.73 7.04 8.61
CA PHE A 778 -10.57 5.93 7.66
C PHE A 778 -10.13 6.40 6.27
N TYR A 779 -10.51 7.61 5.84
CA TYR A 779 -10.01 8.18 4.60
C TYR A 779 -8.50 8.50 4.67
N VAL A 780 -8.04 9.09 5.78
CA VAL A 780 -6.61 9.34 6.02
C VAL A 780 -5.86 8.00 6.12
N PHE A 781 -6.42 7.03 6.84
CA PHE A 781 -5.79 5.70 6.97
C PHE A 781 -5.68 4.98 5.62
N GLN A 782 -6.71 5.05 4.76
CA GLN A 782 -6.62 4.49 3.42
C GLN A 782 -5.62 5.25 2.55
N SER A 783 -5.55 6.57 2.66
CA SER A 783 -4.58 7.39 1.92
C SER A 783 -3.14 6.99 2.23
N ILE A 784 -2.83 6.64 3.48
CA ILE A 784 -1.54 6.08 3.88
C ILE A 784 -1.37 4.63 3.39
N SER A 785 -2.40 3.81 3.53
CA SER A 785 -2.32 2.36 3.25
C SER A 785 -2.22 2.03 1.77
N ASP A 786 -2.72 2.91 0.87
CA ASP A 786 -2.77 2.70 -0.58
C ASP A 786 -1.44 2.23 -1.19
N ALA A 787 -0.33 2.67 -0.63
CA ALA A 787 1.01 2.34 -1.11
C ALA A 787 1.38 0.84 -1.04
N GLY A 788 0.66 0.06 -0.24
CA GLY A 788 0.82 -1.39 -0.11
C GLY A 788 -0.51 -2.14 -0.17
N ASP A 789 -1.59 -1.49 -0.60
CA ASP A 789 -2.93 -2.06 -0.66
C ASP A 789 -3.17 -2.77 -2.00
N PRO A 790 -3.61 -4.05 -2.01
CA PRO A 790 -3.90 -4.81 -3.24
C PRO A 790 -4.81 -4.10 -4.23
N VAL A 791 -5.72 -3.23 -3.75
CA VAL A 791 -6.69 -2.52 -4.59
C VAL A 791 -6.00 -1.74 -5.72
N ASN A 792 -4.80 -1.19 -5.47
CA ASN A 792 -4.05 -0.40 -6.46
C ASN A 792 -3.17 -1.26 -7.39
N PHE A 793 -3.01 -2.56 -7.10
CA PHE A 793 -2.14 -3.48 -7.85
C PHE A 793 -2.93 -4.56 -8.61
N ALA A 794 -4.20 -4.77 -8.26
CA ALA A 794 -5.04 -5.84 -8.82
C ALA A 794 -5.15 -5.79 -10.36
N LYS A 795 -5.48 -4.64 -10.94
CA LYS A 795 -5.53 -4.48 -12.41
C LYS A 795 -4.18 -4.78 -13.07
N GLY A 796 -3.08 -4.36 -12.43
CA GLY A 796 -1.72 -4.64 -12.88
C GLY A 796 -1.38 -6.14 -12.86
N LEU A 797 -1.81 -6.85 -11.81
CA LEU A 797 -1.64 -8.29 -11.71
C LEU A 797 -2.46 -9.04 -12.78
N GLY A 798 -3.73 -8.69 -12.96
CA GLY A 798 -4.61 -9.27 -13.98
C GLY A 798 -4.05 -9.11 -15.40
N ASN A 799 -3.46 -7.94 -15.70
CA ASN A 799 -2.83 -7.66 -16.99
C ASN A 799 -1.51 -8.42 -17.20
N SER A 800 -0.76 -8.68 -16.11
CA SER A 800 0.59 -9.26 -16.20
C SER A 800 0.65 -10.78 -16.00
N THR A 801 -0.43 -11.42 -15.50
CA THR A 801 -0.41 -12.82 -15.09
C THR A 801 -1.55 -13.63 -15.69
N SER A 802 -1.22 -14.55 -16.60
CA SER A 802 -2.19 -15.44 -17.25
C SER A 802 -2.49 -16.73 -16.47
N ASN A 803 -1.58 -17.17 -15.59
CA ASN A 803 -1.75 -18.35 -14.74
C ASN A 803 -2.14 -17.94 -13.32
N LEU A 804 -3.34 -17.39 -13.17
CA LEU A 804 -3.88 -16.89 -11.90
C LEU A 804 -5.07 -17.74 -11.45
N LEU A 805 -5.01 -18.27 -10.22
CA LEU A 805 -6.15 -18.86 -9.52
C LEU A 805 -6.48 -18.00 -8.31
N VAL A 806 -7.69 -17.48 -8.24
CA VAL A 806 -8.21 -16.81 -7.04
C VAL A 806 -9.31 -17.67 -6.45
N THR A 807 -9.37 -17.79 -5.13
CA THR A 807 -10.47 -18.53 -4.48
C THR A 807 -11.17 -17.69 -3.45
N GLU A 808 -12.46 -17.98 -3.32
CA GLU A 808 -13.32 -17.43 -2.29
C GLU A 808 -13.96 -18.57 -1.49
N VAL A 809 -14.11 -18.37 -0.17
CA VAL A 809 -15.08 -19.10 0.63
C VAL A 809 -16.31 -18.22 0.80
N VAL A 810 -17.46 -18.68 0.32
CA VAL A 810 -18.73 -17.95 0.43
C VAL A 810 -19.18 -17.92 1.89
N GLY A 811 -19.41 -16.73 2.44
CA GLY A 811 -19.72 -16.50 3.85
C GLY A 811 -18.49 -16.40 4.76
N ASP A 812 -17.30 -16.12 4.21
CA ASP A 812 -16.07 -15.93 4.99
C ASP A 812 -16.22 -14.77 5.99
N THR A 813 -15.87 -15.03 7.25
CA THR A 813 -16.00 -14.09 8.36
C THR A 813 -14.72 -13.31 8.66
N THR A 814 -13.62 -13.60 7.97
CA THR A 814 -12.32 -12.95 8.18
C THR A 814 -12.02 -11.98 7.05
N VAL A 815 -12.10 -12.44 5.81
CA VAL A 815 -12.08 -11.56 4.64
C VAL A 815 -13.51 -11.53 4.11
N PRO A 816 -14.24 -10.41 4.21
CA PRO A 816 -15.58 -10.31 3.64
C PRO A 816 -15.53 -10.58 2.13
N ASN A 817 -16.52 -11.31 1.62
CA ASN A 817 -16.65 -11.53 0.17
C ASN A 817 -16.83 -10.20 -0.56
N GLU A 818 -17.67 -9.33 -0.01
CA GLU A 818 -17.84 -7.94 -0.43
C GLU A 818 -18.32 -7.09 0.75
N ALA A 819 -18.19 -5.77 0.65
CA ALA A 819 -18.69 -4.82 1.64
C ALA A 819 -19.54 -3.69 1.02
N ASN A 820 -20.05 -3.89 -0.18
CA ASN A 820 -20.85 -2.95 -0.94
C ASN A 820 -22.33 -3.02 -0.55
N VAL A 821 -22.96 -4.19 -0.77
CA VAL A 821 -24.40 -4.41 -0.59
C VAL A 821 -24.71 -5.05 0.76
N ASN A 822 -23.75 -5.75 1.37
CA ASN A 822 -23.85 -6.27 2.73
C ASN A 822 -22.72 -5.78 3.66
N PRO A 823 -22.52 -4.45 3.82
CA PRO A 823 -21.54 -3.94 4.78
C PRO A 823 -21.85 -4.40 6.21
N LEU A 824 -20.81 -4.58 7.02
CA LEU A 824 -20.93 -4.94 8.43
C LEU A 824 -21.52 -3.76 9.22
N SER A 825 -22.83 -3.79 9.39
CA SER A 825 -23.59 -2.71 10.05
C SER A 825 -22.94 -2.29 11.38
N PRO A 826 -22.76 -0.97 11.62
CA PRO A 826 -23.31 0.17 10.87
C PRO A 826 -22.36 0.78 9.81
N ALA A 827 -21.36 0.04 9.31
CA ALA A 827 -20.45 0.52 8.27
C ALA A 827 -21.21 1.02 7.02
N PHE A 828 -20.67 2.05 6.37
CA PHE A 828 -21.14 2.45 5.04
C PHE A 828 -20.62 1.48 3.97
N SER A 829 -21.32 1.44 2.84
CA SER A 829 -20.92 0.66 1.66
C SER A 829 -19.46 0.96 1.25
N ALA A 830 -18.68 -0.07 0.99
CA ALA A 830 -17.29 -0.01 0.56
C ALA A 830 -17.08 -0.95 -0.64
N PRO A 831 -17.34 -0.48 -1.88
CA PRO A 831 -17.41 -1.33 -3.06
C PRO A 831 -16.07 -1.92 -3.52
N LEU A 832 -14.95 -1.39 -3.02
CA LEU A 832 -13.61 -1.88 -3.32
C LEU A 832 -13.06 -2.86 -2.26
N ALA A 833 -13.81 -3.12 -1.19
CA ALA A 833 -13.36 -3.96 -0.07
C ALA A 833 -13.86 -5.39 -0.17
N GLY A 834 -12.95 -6.34 -0.01
CA GLY A 834 -13.25 -7.78 0.02
C GLY A 834 -12.67 -8.58 -1.14
N THR A 835 -13.08 -9.85 -1.24
CA THR A 835 -12.58 -10.81 -2.23
C THR A 835 -13.17 -10.58 -3.62
N GLU A 836 -14.48 -10.39 -3.75
CA GLU A 836 -15.15 -10.20 -5.05
C GLU A 836 -14.72 -8.89 -5.73
N PRO A 837 -14.63 -7.72 -5.03
CA PRO A 837 -14.08 -6.52 -5.64
C PRO A 837 -12.64 -6.68 -6.13
N LEU A 838 -11.81 -7.41 -5.37
CA LEU A 838 -10.45 -7.73 -5.80
C LEU A 838 -10.46 -8.60 -7.08
N MET A 839 -11.31 -9.63 -7.14
CA MET A 839 -11.50 -10.45 -8.34
C MET A 839 -11.97 -9.62 -9.53
N ALA A 840 -12.89 -8.67 -9.32
CA ALA A 840 -13.39 -7.80 -10.39
C ALA A 840 -12.31 -6.86 -10.92
N LEU A 841 -11.42 -6.33 -10.06
CA LEU A 841 -10.27 -5.55 -10.52
C LEU A 841 -9.24 -6.41 -11.28
N LEU A 842 -9.02 -7.66 -10.85
CA LEU A 842 -8.18 -8.61 -11.58
C LEU A 842 -8.78 -8.93 -12.96
N ASP A 843 -10.10 -9.10 -13.03
CA ASP A 843 -10.87 -9.32 -14.24
C ASP A 843 -10.71 -8.17 -15.24
N LEU A 844 -10.95 -6.93 -14.79
CA LEU A 844 -10.72 -5.72 -15.59
C LEU A 844 -9.27 -5.63 -16.10
N GLY A 845 -8.30 -6.00 -15.26
CA GLY A 845 -6.89 -6.10 -15.65
C GLY A 845 -6.64 -7.15 -16.73
N ALA A 846 -7.32 -8.30 -16.64
CA ALA A 846 -7.30 -9.38 -17.62
C ALA A 846 -8.17 -9.11 -18.86
N SER A 847 -8.59 -7.85 -19.08
CA SER A 847 -9.47 -7.42 -20.18
C SER A 847 -10.91 -7.94 -20.11
N GLY A 848 -11.37 -8.36 -18.94
CA GLY A 848 -12.78 -8.60 -18.65
C GLY A 848 -13.55 -7.29 -18.47
N THR A 849 -14.87 -7.39 -18.39
CA THR A 849 -15.79 -6.23 -18.22
C THR A 849 -16.82 -6.46 -17.12
N LEU A 850 -17.24 -7.71 -16.91
CA LEU A 850 -18.20 -8.13 -15.90
C LEU A 850 -17.76 -9.47 -15.31
N LEU A 851 -17.36 -9.47 -14.03
CA LEU A 851 -16.83 -10.67 -13.38
C LEU A 851 -17.85 -11.83 -13.39
N SER A 852 -19.14 -11.53 -13.23
CA SER A 852 -20.19 -12.54 -13.16
C SER A 852 -20.48 -13.25 -14.48
N ASP A 853 -19.99 -12.75 -15.63
CA ASP A 853 -20.17 -13.43 -16.91
C ASP A 853 -19.23 -14.64 -17.08
N GLY A 854 -18.07 -14.62 -16.39
CA GLY A 854 -17.06 -15.67 -16.42
C GLY A 854 -16.54 -16.06 -17.80
N SER A 855 -16.67 -15.17 -18.78
CA SER A 855 -16.47 -15.40 -20.21
C SER A 855 -15.32 -14.58 -20.81
N GLU A 856 -15.07 -13.40 -20.24
CA GLU A 856 -13.93 -12.52 -20.53
C GLU A 856 -13.12 -12.33 -19.25
N GLY A 857 -11.81 -12.06 -19.36
CA GLY A 857 -10.95 -11.96 -18.17
C GLY A 857 -10.85 -13.26 -17.36
N LEU A 858 -11.42 -13.28 -16.15
CA LEU A 858 -11.41 -14.40 -15.22
C LEU A 858 -12.57 -15.37 -15.51
N GLY A 859 -12.25 -16.65 -15.74
CA GLY A 859 -13.28 -17.70 -15.71
C GLY A 859 -13.88 -17.89 -14.31
N ILE A 860 -15.10 -18.43 -14.23
CA ILE A 860 -15.77 -18.75 -12.96
C ILE A 860 -15.94 -20.26 -12.80
N ILE A 861 -15.58 -20.80 -11.64
CA ILE A 861 -15.89 -22.17 -11.21
C ILE A 861 -16.68 -22.11 -9.91
N ASP A 862 -17.97 -22.42 -10.00
CA ASP A 862 -18.90 -22.35 -8.89
C ASP A 862 -20.04 -23.38 -9.08
N THR A 863 -21.11 -23.30 -8.30
CA THR A 863 -22.23 -24.26 -8.43
C THR A 863 -23.00 -24.09 -9.74
N ASP A 864 -23.11 -22.87 -10.26
CA ASP A 864 -23.86 -22.55 -11.48
C ASP A 864 -23.03 -22.77 -12.76
N THR A 865 -21.71 -22.61 -12.65
CA THR A 865 -20.70 -22.84 -13.69
C THR A 865 -19.70 -23.92 -13.22
N PRO A 866 -20.15 -25.17 -13.01
CA PRO A 866 -19.36 -26.19 -12.31
C PRO A 866 -18.34 -26.89 -13.21
N THR A 867 -18.11 -26.41 -14.43
CA THR A 867 -17.17 -26.99 -15.38
C THR A 867 -15.79 -26.37 -15.14
N GLY A 868 -14.74 -27.19 -15.10
CA GLY A 868 -13.37 -26.69 -14.98
C GLY A 868 -12.94 -25.87 -16.20
N GLY A 869 -11.95 -24.99 -16.02
CA GLY A 869 -11.54 -24.01 -17.03
C GLY A 869 -10.03 -23.75 -17.06
N ALA A 870 -9.58 -23.04 -18.09
CA ALA A 870 -8.22 -22.50 -18.12
C ALA A 870 -8.10 -21.31 -17.16
N MET A 871 -6.88 -21.01 -16.73
CA MET A 871 -6.58 -19.78 -15.99
C MET A 871 -6.47 -18.58 -16.96
N PRO A 872 -6.72 -17.33 -16.50
CA PRO A 872 -7.05 -16.95 -15.12
C PRO A 872 -8.48 -17.35 -14.72
N VAL A 873 -8.68 -17.74 -13.45
CA VAL A 873 -9.98 -18.26 -12.97
C VAL A 873 -10.22 -17.96 -11.49
N ALA A 874 -11.47 -17.67 -11.13
CA ALA A 874 -11.96 -17.62 -9.76
C ALA A 874 -12.77 -18.87 -9.41
N SER A 875 -12.47 -19.49 -8.26
CA SER A 875 -13.21 -20.66 -7.76
C SER A 875 -13.88 -20.36 -6.42
N PHE A 876 -15.17 -20.69 -6.33
CA PHE A 876 -16.01 -20.40 -5.17
C PHE A 876 -16.29 -21.67 -4.39
N PHE A 877 -15.98 -21.66 -3.10
CA PHE A 877 -16.22 -22.77 -2.18
C PHE A 877 -17.39 -22.43 -1.25
N ALA A 878 -18.31 -23.38 -1.05
CA ALA A 878 -19.41 -23.20 -0.12
C ALA A 878 -18.88 -23.05 1.30
N GLY A 879 -19.35 -22.04 2.03
CA GLY A 879 -19.06 -21.86 3.46
C GLY A 879 -20.30 -21.64 4.32
N THR A 880 -21.47 -22.09 3.84
CA THR A 880 -22.75 -21.91 4.53
C THR A 880 -22.79 -22.55 5.93
N ASN A 881 -22.10 -23.67 6.11
CA ASN A 881 -21.88 -24.30 7.40
C ASN A 881 -20.37 -24.38 7.69
N PRO A 882 -19.79 -23.42 8.45
CA PRO A 882 -18.34 -23.36 8.67
C PRO A 882 -17.77 -24.55 9.46
N CYS A 883 -18.63 -25.43 9.99
CA CYS A 883 -18.24 -26.66 10.68
C CYS A 883 -18.01 -27.87 9.77
N SER A 884 -18.53 -27.86 8.54
CA SER A 884 -18.45 -28.99 7.60
C SER A 884 -18.15 -28.59 6.15
N ASP A 885 -18.50 -27.37 5.77
CA ASP A 885 -18.21 -26.77 4.48
C ASP A 885 -16.85 -26.05 4.56
N ALA A 886 -16.43 -25.35 3.51
CA ALA A 886 -15.21 -24.55 3.59
C ALA A 886 -15.36 -23.38 4.57
N ASN A 887 -14.25 -22.98 5.19
CA ASN A 887 -14.12 -21.82 6.04
C ASN A 887 -12.78 -21.13 5.79
N HIS A 888 -12.52 -19.97 6.41
CA HIS A 888 -11.31 -19.19 6.15
C HIS A 888 -10.01 -20.00 6.30
N GLY A 889 -9.93 -20.87 7.32
CA GLY A 889 -8.75 -21.68 7.62
C GLY A 889 -8.63 -22.98 6.81
N THR A 890 -9.59 -23.30 5.94
CA THR A 890 -9.69 -24.61 5.30
C THR A 890 -8.48 -24.98 4.47
N PHE A 891 -7.87 -24.03 3.75
CA PHE A 891 -6.70 -24.35 2.90
C PHE A 891 -5.46 -24.75 3.69
N VAL A 892 -5.35 -24.34 4.95
CA VAL A 892 -4.17 -24.63 5.78
C VAL A 892 -4.35 -25.83 6.70
N ALA A 893 -5.58 -26.10 7.14
CA ALA A 893 -5.89 -27.25 7.98
C ALA A 893 -7.26 -27.87 7.61
N PRO A 894 -7.32 -29.18 7.33
CA PRO A 894 -8.59 -29.86 7.03
C PRO A 894 -9.49 -30.01 8.26
N ILE A 895 -8.92 -30.01 9.46
CA ILE A 895 -9.63 -30.07 10.73
C ILE A 895 -8.99 -29.08 11.69
N ALA A 896 -9.78 -28.16 12.24
CA ALA A 896 -9.30 -27.12 13.15
C ALA A 896 -10.20 -26.99 14.38
N PRO A 897 -9.67 -26.63 15.57
CA PRO A 897 -10.49 -26.33 16.74
C PRO A 897 -11.48 -25.20 16.45
N GLU A 898 -12.76 -25.42 16.80
CA GLU A 898 -13.83 -24.44 16.67
C GLU A 898 -14.92 -24.78 17.71
N GLU A 899 -15.01 -24.01 18.78
CA GLU A 899 -15.89 -24.31 19.92
C GLU A 899 -17.37 -24.30 19.54
N ALA A 900 -17.74 -23.50 18.53
CA ALA A 900 -19.12 -23.44 18.04
C ALA A 900 -19.55 -24.71 17.30
N CYS A 901 -18.60 -25.55 16.86
CA CYS A 901 -18.88 -26.73 16.05
C CYS A 901 -19.14 -28.00 16.86
N PRO A 902 -19.95 -28.94 16.33
CA PRO A 902 -20.17 -30.24 16.98
C PRO A 902 -18.85 -30.96 17.26
N GLY A 903 -18.57 -31.22 18.54
CA GLY A 903 -17.31 -31.87 18.95
C GLY A 903 -16.12 -30.92 19.14
N GLY A 904 -16.32 -29.60 19.03
CA GLY A 904 -15.30 -28.58 19.27
C GLY A 904 -14.29 -28.42 18.15
N ALA A 905 -14.60 -28.91 16.94
CA ALA A 905 -13.75 -28.77 15.76
C ALA A 905 -14.60 -28.62 14.49
N ALA A 906 -14.11 -27.81 13.56
CA ALA A 906 -14.59 -27.80 12.18
C ALA A 906 -13.85 -28.88 11.39
N ASP A 907 -14.58 -29.71 10.64
CA ASP A 907 -14.03 -30.72 9.74
C ASP A 907 -14.38 -30.36 8.30
N THR A 908 -13.44 -29.73 7.62
CA THR A 908 -13.58 -29.20 6.26
C THR A 908 -12.76 -30.02 5.25
N SER A 909 -12.42 -31.27 5.60
CA SER A 909 -11.48 -32.13 4.87
C SER A 909 -11.79 -32.29 3.38
N VAL A 910 -13.07 -32.31 2.99
CA VAL A 910 -13.48 -32.41 1.57
C VAL A 910 -13.11 -31.14 0.81
N ALA A 911 -13.40 -29.97 1.38
CA ALA A 911 -13.06 -28.69 0.80
C ALA A 911 -11.54 -28.46 0.79
N PHE A 912 -10.81 -28.84 1.83
CA PHE A 912 -9.35 -28.83 1.83
C PHE A 912 -8.78 -29.67 0.67
N SER A 913 -9.29 -30.90 0.49
CA SER A 913 -8.87 -31.75 -0.63
C SER A 913 -9.18 -31.12 -1.99
N ALA A 914 -10.31 -30.42 -2.11
CA ALA A 914 -10.69 -29.71 -3.33
C ALA A 914 -9.75 -28.53 -3.63
N MET A 915 -9.50 -27.67 -2.64
CA MET A 915 -8.60 -26.52 -2.76
C MET A 915 -7.18 -26.97 -3.12
N VAL A 916 -6.60 -27.94 -2.41
CA VAL A 916 -5.26 -28.48 -2.72
C VAL A 916 -5.21 -29.08 -4.13
N THR A 917 -6.28 -29.74 -4.59
CA THR A 917 -6.33 -30.29 -5.95
C THR A 917 -6.31 -29.20 -7.01
N GLN A 918 -7.10 -28.13 -6.84
CA GLN A 918 -7.09 -27.00 -7.76
C GLN A 918 -5.74 -26.26 -7.72
N THR A 919 -5.18 -26.03 -6.54
CA THR A 919 -3.85 -25.42 -6.37
C THR A 919 -2.76 -26.23 -7.05
N ALA A 920 -2.72 -27.56 -6.89
CA ALA A 920 -1.74 -28.42 -7.56
C ALA A 920 -1.81 -28.33 -9.10
N GLN A 921 -3.02 -28.18 -9.66
CA GLN A 921 -3.21 -27.99 -11.09
C GLN A 921 -2.76 -26.60 -11.54
N ALA A 922 -3.07 -25.56 -10.76
CA ALA A 922 -2.62 -24.19 -11.00
C ALA A 922 -1.09 -24.10 -11.06
N LEU A 923 -0.39 -24.63 -10.06
CA LEU A 923 1.09 -24.64 -10.00
C LEU A 923 1.75 -25.44 -11.14
N SER A 924 0.99 -26.35 -11.74
CA SER A 924 1.41 -27.14 -12.90
C SER A 924 1.04 -26.47 -14.23
N ALA A 925 0.54 -25.23 -14.20
CA ALA A 925 0.00 -24.49 -15.33
C ALA A 925 -1.02 -25.31 -16.16
N GLN A 926 -1.86 -26.09 -15.46
CA GLN A 926 -2.91 -26.91 -16.06
C GLN A 926 -4.29 -26.28 -15.84
N PRO A 927 -5.31 -26.63 -16.66
CA PRO A 927 -6.68 -26.22 -16.42
C PRO A 927 -7.17 -26.64 -15.03
N ILE A 928 -7.89 -25.73 -14.38
CA ILE A 928 -8.43 -25.94 -13.04
C ILE A 928 -9.65 -26.85 -13.11
N PRO A 929 -9.69 -27.94 -12.33
CA PRO A 929 -10.81 -28.87 -12.35
C PRO A 929 -12.05 -28.26 -11.67
N GLY A 930 -13.22 -28.56 -12.25
CA GLY A 930 -14.53 -28.32 -11.65
C GLY A 930 -15.16 -29.61 -11.09
N SER A 931 -16.47 -29.69 -11.14
CA SER A 931 -17.31 -30.76 -10.55
C SER A 931 -17.06 -32.19 -11.05
N SER A 932 -16.29 -32.38 -12.13
CA SER A 932 -15.87 -33.72 -12.57
C SER A 932 -14.94 -34.41 -11.56
N VAL A 933 -14.25 -33.63 -10.72
CA VAL A 933 -13.52 -34.12 -9.55
C VAL A 933 -14.49 -34.13 -8.35
N PRO A 934 -14.79 -35.30 -7.74
CA PRO A 934 -15.84 -35.40 -6.73
C PRO A 934 -15.67 -34.47 -5.52
N ALA A 935 -14.44 -34.29 -5.02
CA ALA A 935 -14.16 -33.39 -3.90
C ALA A 935 -14.45 -31.93 -4.28
N VAL A 936 -14.04 -31.51 -5.49
CA VAL A 936 -14.33 -30.17 -6.00
C VAL A 936 -15.84 -29.97 -6.12
N GLY A 937 -16.54 -30.84 -6.85
CA GLY A 937 -17.98 -30.71 -7.05
C GLY A 937 -18.81 -30.75 -5.77
N ALA A 938 -18.32 -31.43 -4.73
CA ALA A 938 -18.98 -31.47 -3.42
C ALA A 938 -18.74 -30.21 -2.56
N SER A 939 -17.78 -29.37 -2.94
CA SER A 939 -17.36 -28.20 -2.16
C SER A 939 -17.61 -26.87 -2.86
N LEU A 940 -18.07 -26.86 -4.11
CA LEU A 940 -18.41 -25.62 -4.81
C LEU A 940 -19.56 -24.90 -4.11
N GLY A 941 -19.44 -23.58 -4.01
CA GLY A 941 -20.49 -22.65 -3.59
C GLY A 941 -20.89 -21.76 -4.76
N SER A 942 -21.82 -20.85 -4.53
CA SER A 942 -22.18 -19.77 -5.46
C SER A 942 -22.34 -18.50 -4.62
N SER A 943 -21.72 -17.39 -5.04
CA SER A 943 -21.93 -16.12 -4.37
C SER A 943 -23.22 -15.45 -4.87
N ALA A 944 -23.99 -14.88 -3.94
CA ALA A 944 -25.19 -14.12 -4.26
C ALA A 944 -24.89 -12.64 -4.58
N THR A 945 -23.64 -12.20 -4.43
CA THR A 945 -23.24 -10.79 -4.53
C THR A 945 -22.28 -10.51 -5.67
N LEU A 946 -21.87 -11.55 -6.40
CA LEU A 946 -20.90 -11.47 -7.49
C LEU A 946 -21.27 -10.43 -8.56
N GLU A 947 -22.55 -10.31 -8.89
CA GLU A 947 -23.04 -9.31 -9.87
C GLU A 947 -22.87 -7.86 -9.38
N ASN A 948 -22.84 -7.65 -8.06
CA ASN A 948 -22.72 -6.33 -7.44
C ASN A 948 -21.25 -5.91 -7.20
N ALA A 949 -20.28 -6.75 -7.59
CA ALA A 949 -18.87 -6.41 -7.46
C ALA A 949 -18.59 -5.14 -8.25
N LEU A 950 -18.07 -4.11 -7.58
CA LEU A 950 -17.87 -2.76 -8.15
C LEU A 950 -19.14 -2.09 -8.72
N ASP A 951 -20.36 -2.49 -8.33
CA ASP A 951 -21.63 -2.07 -8.96
C ASP A 951 -21.70 -2.39 -10.48
N GLN A 952 -21.05 -3.47 -10.93
CA GLN A 952 -21.04 -3.82 -12.36
C GLN A 952 -22.45 -4.07 -12.94
N ASP A 953 -23.40 -4.53 -12.12
CA ASP A 953 -24.80 -4.71 -12.49
C ASP A 953 -25.54 -3.38 -12.75
N GLU A 954 -25.25 -2.34 -11.96
CA GLU A 954 -25.82 -1.01 -12.14
C GLU A 954 -25.18 -0.27 -13.33
N GLN A 955 -23.90 -0.52 -13.62
CA GLN A 955 -23.17 0.10 -14.73
C GLN A 955 -23.65 -0.36 -16.12
N GLN A 956 -24.22 -1.56 -16.22
CA GLN A 956 -24.77 -2.09 -17.48
C GLN A 956 -26.22 -1.70 -17.74
N ALA A 957 -26.88 -1.00 -16.81
CA ALA A 957 -28.23 -0.51 -16.98
C ALA A 957 -28.26 0.66 -18.01
N PRO A 958 -29.13 0.60 -19.04
CA PRO A 958 -29.13 1.55 -20.16
C PRO A 958 -29.61 2.96 -19.85
#